data_AF-A0A968UBU5-F1
#
_entry.id   AF-A0A968UBU5-F1
#
_cell.length_a   1.000
_cell.length_b   1.000
_cell.length_c   1.000
_cell.angle_alpha   90.00
_cell.angle_beta   90.00
_cell.angle_gamma   90.00
#
_symmetry.space_group_name_H-M   'P 1'
#
loop_
_entity.id
_entity.type
_entity.pdbx_description
1 polymer ?
#
loop_
_entity_poly.entity_id
_entity_poly.type
_entity_poly.pdbx_seq_one_letter_code
_entity_poly.pdbx_strand_id
1 'polypeptide(L)'
;MTRMSGHQRTNGAVQVWVGARRPRRPRWRMLSLLLVGVGLGSGTVLLSLCLRWGLLLMLDPEALPHWQSWLQPSPAPATVSLDELRQALAERDQTLGEPIILNQSTTGRAATLLLVPTMSKADGHITAVTLFRQLPEPLQLKDKRGNRLLQLETIAIEPLPRELVLAPLESTSPNYRLGPQEFNPTQLTRLPPPSADLDLIWLTLEGNWSAPGLGLRYGQLLIVDVDQSTLLPLTVWSSPANRLPQWEDLDGAGHTDLVVDQTMGLEPKLQGFQVLEGGRLSGAVRLQPLGWLQVPIPAGDEAGNYQKALRLARNGLWREAGDHLTALKTTLAERWNPTAEAQLKLMARHAAITRQQASQEWAAPTQHILALLIDGQWEKALGGLEADPTLLKPLLRRLEVDQGPLWNRIIATTSLPEPEPAVYVWGGLLLNAQQNHQAAQDWLARQPISAKERQRLTAVLASPTTAAPSPLSPASSTTATSPTLVSTPPSSVAIAPVDALIGTVQPLAELDISRWYVPPGQATDASLGQWYTVEVQSVKQAQGWIARWQSPVTAANAAALWSALADQEQPTLTLLRWATPREAVATSLAVRGVAVRQGRVNLLATGPVLDGSTQPLLAFSKEALVWLDASQPQAIDLTKTLLPLARALFPEQATPSQATSNLLGTLQPHALDLTGNGQPEQIFTLDGATLNRLQDLGAKIDAAAPKTIILSQDNRPLYSDITSPQTLVALTNPSHGLPLALLVYRSGEYVLLPWSEPNQRFE
;
A
#
# COMPACT_ATOMS: atom_id res chain seq x y z
N MET A 1 -6.36 -20.85 -89.43
CA MET A 1 -4.92 -20.69 -89.71
C MET A 1 -4.17 -21.71 -88.84
N THR A 2 -3.88 -22.91 -89.37
CA THR A 2 -2.55 -23.40 -89.79
C THR A 2 -1.54 -23.45 -88.62
N ARG A 3 -0.97 -24.57 -88.14
CA ARG A 3 -0.40 -25.81 -88.75
C ARG A 3 -0.44 -26.94 -87.68
N MET A 4 -0.71 -28.23 -88.00
CA MET A 4 0.21 -29.26 -88.56
C MET A 4 1.50 -29.42 -87.73
N SER A 5 1.99 -30.59 -87.29
CA SER A 5 1.86 -32.03 -87.60
C SER A 5 2.38 -32.79 -86.35
N GLY A 6 2.28 -34.10 -86.10
CA GLY A 6 1.95 -35.35 -86.80
C GLY A 6 2.44 -36.48 -85.85
N HIS A 7 1.66 -37.53 -85.60
CA HIS A 7 1.87 -38.90 -86.14
C HIS A 7 3.23 -39.53 -85.74
N GLN A 8 3.34 -40.70 -85.08
CA GLN A 8 2.84 -42.01 -85.51
C GLN A 8 3.02 -43.12 -84.44
N ARG A 9 2.15 -44.16 -84.55
CA ARG A 9 2.38 -45.63 -84.48
C ARG A 9 2.74 -46.29 -83.13
N THR A 10 1.86 -47.08 -82.52
CA THR A 10 1.33 -48.46 -82.77
C THR A 10 2.16 -49.60 -82.13
N ASN A 11 1.40 -50.48 -81.47
CA ASN A 11 1.59 -51.92 -81.24
C ASN A 11 2.44 -52.37 -80.04
N GLY A 12 1.72 -52.81 -79.00
CA GLY A 12 1.57 -54.23 -78.67
C GLY A 12 2.82 -55.01 -78.30
N ALA A 13 2.90 -55.47 -77.04
CA ALA A 13 2.98 -56.89 -76.70
C ALA A 13 3.08 -57.06 -75.18
N VAL A 14 2.31 -58.02 -74.68
CA VAL A 14 2.39 -58.58 -73.33
C VAL A 14 3.73 -59.29 -73.15
N GLN A 15 4.44 -58.99 -72.06
CA GLN A 15 5.48 -59.88 -71.52
C GLN A 15 5.36 -59.97 -70.00
N VAL A 16 5.04 -61.17 -69.54
CA VAL A 16 5.18 -61.64 -68.16
C VAL A 16 6.66 -61.93 -67.94
N TRP A 17 7.26 -61.37 -66.88
CA TRP A 17 8.51 -61.88 -66.32
C TRP A 17 8.49 -61.87 -64.79
N VAL A 18 8.89 -63.02 -64.26
CA VAL A 18 9.03 -63.40 -62.86
C VAL A 18 10.26 -62.72 -62.26
N GLY A 19 10.11 -62.09 -61.09
CA GLY A 19 11.20 -61.50 -60.30
C GLY A 19 11.44 -62.26 -58.99
N ALA A 20 12.69 -62.65 -58.75
CA ALA A 20 13.17 -63.63 -57.77
C ALA A 20 13.16 -63.20 -56.28
N ARG A 21 13.31 -64.20 -55.40
CA ARG A 21 13.27 -64.14 -53.92
C ARG A 21 14.59 -63.66 -53.27
N ARG A 22 14.45 -62.82 -52.21
CA ARG A 22 15.21 -62.72 -50.93
C ARG A 22 16.69 -62.26 -50.97
N PRO A 23 17.26 -61.62 -49.91
CA PRO A 23 17.03 -61.92 -48.49
C PRO A 23 16.82 -60.74 -47.50
N ARG A 24 16.16 -61.09 -46.38
CA ARG A 24 15.96 -60.33 -45.15
C ARG A 24 17.28 -60.21 -44.37
N ARG A 25 17.58 -59.01 -43.83
CA ARG A 25 18.49 -58.81 -42.68
C ARG A 25 17.73 -58.16 -41.50
N PRO A 26 18.07 -58.46 -40.24
CA PRO A 26 17.13 -58.40 -39.12
C PRO A 26 17.26 -57.11 -38.30
N ARG A 27 16.24 -56.26 -38.32
CA ARG A 27 16.08 -55.08 -37.43
C ARG A 27 15.78 -55.44 -35.96
N TRP A 28 15.71 -56.72 -35.62
CA TRP A 28 15.23 -57.18 -34.31
C TRP A 28 16.30 -57.19 -33.19
N ARG A 29 17.60 -57.15 -33.53
CA ARG A 29 18.68 -57.15 -32.52
C ARG A 29 18.92 -55.79 -31.85
N MET A 30 18.51 -54.67 -32.46
CA MET A 30 18.63 -53.34 -31.83
C MET A 30 17.47 -53.04 -30.87
N LEU A 31 16.28 -53.61 -31.10
CA LEU A 31 15.14 -53.39 -30.21
C LEU A 31 15.31 -54.12 -28.87
N SER A 32 15.97 -55.28 -28.86
CA SER A 32 16.21 -56.06 -27.64
C SER A 32 17.25 -55.42 -26.71
N LEU A 33 18.22 -54.66 -27.25
CA LEU A 33 19.22 -53.96 -26.42
C LEU A 33 18.66 -52.70 -25.74
N LEU A 34 17.72 -52.00 -26.39
CA LEU A 34 17.05 -50.83 -25.81
C LEU A 34 16.08 -51.20 -24.66
N LEU A 35 15.40 -52.36 -24.76
CA LEU A 35 14.48 -52.83 -23.72
C LEU A 35 15.20 -53.30 -22.43
N VAL A 36 16.42 -53.84 -22.54
CA VAL A 36 17.21 -54.25 -21.36
C VAL A 36 17.80 -53.04 -20.61
N GLY A 37 18.14 -51.95 -21.32
CA GLY A 37 18.64 -50.72 -20.70
C GLY A 37 17.58 -49.98 -19.85
N VAL A 38 16.32 -49.98 -20.30
CA VAL A 38 15.21 -49.33 -19.57
C VAL A 38 14.76 -50.15 -18.35
N GLY A 39 14.87 -51.48 -18.40
CA GLY A 39 14.56 -52.36 -17.26
C GLY A 39 15.54 -52.22 -16.09
N LEU A 40 16.83 -52.04 -16.38
CA LEU A 40 17.85 -51.89 -15.33
C LEU A 40 17.87 -50.49 -14.68
N GLY A 41 17.51 -49.45 -15.42
CA GLY A 41 17.44 -48.08 -14.88
C GLY A 41 16.22 -47.81 -13.98
N SER A 42 15.09 -48.46 -14.26
CA SER A 42 13.87 -48.31 -13.45
C SER A 42 13.96 -49.03 -12.10
N GLY A 43 14.65 -50.18 -12.07
CA GLY A 43 14.85 -50.95 -10.84
C GLY A 43 15.67 -50.22 -9.78
N THR A 44 16.71 -49.48 -10.18
CA THR A 44 17.59 -48.75 -9.23
C THR A 44 16.93 -47.50 -8.66
N VAL A 45 16.07 -46.83 -9.44
CA VAL A 45 15.26 -45.69 -8.95
C VAL A 45 14.25 -46.17 -7.90
N LEU A 46 13.56 -47.28 -8.14
CA LEU A 46 12.61 -47.83 -7.16
C LEU A 46 13.31 -48.31 -5.89
N LEU A 47 14.46 -48.98 -6.01
CA LEU A 47 15.24 -49.45 -4.85
C LEU A 47 15.76 -48.28 -4.00
N SER A 48 16.26 -47.22 -4.63
CA SER A 48 16.73 -46.02 -3.91
C SER A 48 15.58 -45.25 -3.26
N LEU A 49 14.41 -45.21 -3.89
CA LEU A 49 13.21 -44.60 -3.30
C LEU A 49 12.72 -45.40 -2.08
N CYS A 50 12.68 -46.73 -2.17
CA CYS A 50 12.29 -47.61 -1.07
C CYS A 50 13.28 -47.59 0.09
N LEU A 51 14.59 -47.56 -0.18
CA LEU A 51 15.62 -47.45 0.86
C LEU A 51 15.54 -46.09 1.56
N ARG A 52 15.34 -45.01 0.81
CA ARG A 52 15.15 -43.67 1.39
C ARG A 52 13.89 -43.58 2.24
N TRP A 53 12.79 -44.18 1.79
CA TRP A 53 11.54 -44.26 2.55
C TRP A 53 11.67 -45.13 3.81
N GLY A 54 12.34 -46.28 3.72
CA GLY A 54 12.61 -47.14 4.87
C GLY A 54 13.49 -46.47 5.92
N LEU A 55 14.50 -45.70 5.49
CA LEU A 55 15.37 -44.95 6.39
C LEU A 55 14.62 -43.79 7.08
N LEU A 56 13.74 -43.09 6.34
CA LEU A 56 12.85 -42.06 6.90
C LEU A 56 11.90 -42.64 7.96
N LEU A 57 11.28 -43.80 7.69
CA LEU A 57 10.36 -44.46 8.62
C LEU A 57 11.07 -45.01 9.88
N MET A 58 12.36 -45.27 9.80
CA MET A 58 13.16 -45.75 10.94
C MET A 58 13.68 -44.59 11.81
N LEU A 59 13.86 -43.40 11.22
CA LEU A 59 14.30 -42.18 11.90
C LEU A 59 13.13 -41.38 12.48
N ASP A 60 11.94 -41.49 11.90
CA ASP A 60 10.74 -40.78 12.34
C ASP A 60 9.46 -41.61 12.06
N PRO A 61 9.04 -42.48 13.00
CA PRO A 61 7.87 -43.35 12.81
C PRO A 61 6.53 -42.58 12.76
N GLU A 62 6.52 -41.28 13.10
CA GLU A 62 5.33 -40.43 13.00
C GLU A 62 5.23 -39.65 11.67
N ALA A 63 6.24 -39.75 10.80
CA ALA A 63 6.28 -39.06 9.50
C ALA A 63 5.37 -39.67 8.39
N LEU A 64 4.38 -40.49 8.75
CA LEU A 64 3.43 -41.03 7.78
C LEU A 64 2.50 -39.92 7.24
N PRO A 65 2.37 -39.77 5.90
CA PRO A 65 1.43 -38.82 5.33
C PRO A 65 -0.03 -39.20 5.68
N HIS A 66 -0.87 -38.20 5.86
CA HIS A 66 -2.23 -38.24 6.41
C HIS A 66 -3.26 -38.97 5.52
N TRP A 67 -2.84 -39.75 4.51
CA TRP A 67 -3.74 -40.44 3.57
C TRP A 67 -4.60 -41.54 4.22
N GLN A 68 -4.26 -41.99 5.43
CA GLN A 68 -5.10 -42.91 6.21
C GLN A 68 -6.45 -42.29 6.61
N SER A 69 -6.58 -40.95 6.67
CA SER A 69 -7.88 -40.30 6.90
C SER A 69 -8.81 -40.42 5.69
N TRP A 70 -8.27 -40.65 4.48
CA TRP A 70 -9.04 -40.78 3.25
C TRP A 70 -9.68 -42.17 3.07
N LEU A 71 -9.22 -43.15 3.85
CA LEU A 71 -9.77 -44.52 3.88
C LEU A 71 -10.73 -44.76 5.06
N GLN A 72 -10.94 -43.77 5.92
CA GLN A 72 -11.99 -43.85 6.94
C GLN A 72 -13.32 -43.42 6.30
N PRO A 73 -14.36 -44.27 6.31
CA PRO A 73 -15.70 -43.81 5.97
C PRO A 73 -16.08 -42.68 6.93
N SER A 74 -16.51 -41.53 6.39
CA SER A 74 -17.01 -40.42 7.23
C SER A 74 -17.98 -40.99 8.27
N PRO A 75 -17.81 -40.67 9.57
CA PRO A 75 -18.76 -41.11 10.58
C PRO A 75 -20.15 -40.68 10.14
N ALA A 76 -21.12 -41.60 10.21
CA ALA A 76 -22.48 -41.30 9.82
C ALA A 76 -23.00 -40.06 10.59
N PRO A 77 -23.69 -39.12 9.92
CA PRO A 77 -24.16 -37.90 10.56
C PRO A 77 -25.02 -38.23 11.78
N ALA A 78 -24.65 -37.67 12.93
CA ALA A 78 -25.35 -37.93 14.18
C ALA A 78 -26.78 -37.37 14.12
N THR A 79 -27.75 -38.15 14.57
CA THR A 79 -29.12 -37.66 14.78
C THR A 79 -29.28 -37.23 16.23
N VAL A 80 -29.55 -35.96 16.46
CA VAL A 80 -29.61 -35.34 17.79
C VAL A 80 -30.87 -34.48 17.91
N SER A 81 -31.44 -34.41 19.11
CA SER A 81 -32.49 -33.42 19.42
C SER A 81 -31.88 -32.10 19.91
N LEU A 82 -32.60 -30.98 19.78
CA LEU A 82 -32.13 -29.69 20.31
C LEU A 82 -31.91 -29.71 21.83
N ASP A 83 -32.68 -30.53 22.57
CA ASP A 83 -32.52 -30.66 24.02
C ASP A 83 -31.25 -31.44 24.40
N GLU A 84 -30.95 -32.52 23.67
CA GLU A 84 -29.69 -33.27 23.83
C GLU A 84 -28.48 -32.39 23.47
N LEU A 85 -28.59 -31.59 22.40
CA LEU A 85 -27.57 -30.62 22.02
C LEU A 85 -27.37 -29.55 23.10
N ARG A 86 -28.46 -29.04 23.69
CA ARG A 86 -28.42 -28.06 24.79
C ARG A 86 -27.71 -28.63 26.02
N GLN A 87 -27.98 -29.89 26.37
CA GLN A 87 -27.32 -30.58 27.50
C GLN A 87 -25.83 -30.78 27.23
N ALA A 88 -25.46 -31.27 26.05
CA ALA A 88 -24.06 -31.50 25.67
C ALA A 88 -23.22 -30.20 25.63
N LEU A 89 -23.83 -29.08 25.23
CA LEU A 89 -23.17 -27.77 25.23
C LEU A 89 -23.04 -27.17 26.63
N ALA A 90 -24.04 -27.40 27.49
CA ALA A 90 -23.98 -26.92 28.88
C ALA A 90 -22.82 -27.56 29.67
N GLU A 91 -22.44 -28.79 29.35
CA GLU A 91 -21.25 -29.46 29.92
C GLU A 91 -19.92 -28.82 29.48
N ARG A 92 -19.93 -28.00 28.42
CA ARG A 92 -18.75 -27.33 27.84
C ARG A 92 -18.77 -25.81 28.02
N ASP A 93 -19.57 -25.30 28.96
CA ASP A 93 -19.80 -23.87 29.18
C ASP A 93 -20.24 -23.10 27.91
N GLN A 94 -21.04 -23.76 27.08
CA GLN A 94 -21.64 -23.21 25.86
C GLN A 94 -23.17 -23.23 25.94
N THR A 95 -23.80 -22.35 25.17
CA THR A 95 -25.26 -22.25 25.06
C THR A 95 -25.69 -22.22 23.61
N LEU A 96 -26.88 -22.74 23.32
CA LEU A 96 -27.49 -22.59 22.01
C LEU A 96 -28.06 -21.18 21.83
N GLY A 97 -27.72 -20.53 20.72
CA GLY A 97 -28.41 -19.33 20.27
C GLY A 97 -29.71 -19.67 19.56
N GLU A 98 -30.37 -18.64 19.02
CA GLU A 98 -31.65 -18.80 18.34
C GLU A 98 -31.50 -19.53 16.99
N PRO A 99 -32.24 -20.63 16.76
CA PRO A 99 -32.23 -21.33 15.48
C PRO A 99 -32.83 -20.49 14.34
N ILE A 100 -32.15 -20.46 13.20
CA ILE A 100 -32.62 -19.82 11.97
C ILE A 100 -33.16 -20.88 11.03
N ILE A 101 -34.46 -20.78 10.69
CA ILE A 101 -35.11 -21.70 9.76
C ILE A 101 -34.82 -21.27 8.32
N LEU A 102 -34.23 -22.18 7.55
CA LEU A 102 -33.82 -21.98 6.17
C LEU A 102 -34.86 -22.64 5.24
N ASN A 103 -36.04 -22.03 5.11
CA ASN A 103 -37.09 -22.53 4.22
C ASN A 103 -36.94 -21.93 2.82
N GLN A 104 -36.53 -22.75 1.85
CA GLN A 104 -36.69 -22.49 0.42
C GLN A 104 -37.04 -23.83 -0.27
N SER A 105 -38.28 -23.98 -0.72
CA SER A 105 -38.60 -24.98 -1.74
C SER A 105 -39.91 -24.59 -2.41
N THR A 106 -39.79 -24.35 -3.71
CA THR A 106 -40.89 -24.14 -4.67
C THR A 106 -41.47 -25.46 -5.19
N THR A 107 -40.92 -26.62 -4.80
CA THR A 107 -41.17 -27.93 -5.45
C THR A 107 -41.83 -29.00 -4.57
N GLY A 108 -42.49 -28.62 -3.47
CA GLY A 108 -43.48 -29.47 -2.77
C GLY A 108 -42.92 -30.68 -1.99
N ARG A 109 -41.60 -30.84 -1.91
CA ARG A 109 -40.92 -31.80 -1.01
C ARG A 109 -39.71 -31.12 -0.36
N ALA A 110 -39.96 -30.21 0.58
CA ALA A 110 -38.91 -29.48 1.27
C ALA A 110 -38.48 -30.24 2.54
N ALA A 111 -37.21 -30.62 2.65
CA ALA A 111 -36.63 -30.89 3.96
C ALA A 111 -36.33 -29.54 4.63
N THR A 112 -36.85 -29.28 5.82
CA THR A 112 -36.57 -28.05 6.56
C THR A 112 -35.11 -28.05 7.01
N LEU A 113 -34.32 -27.10 6.52
CA LEU A 113 -32.96 -26.86 7.02
C LEU A 113 -33.01 -25.88 8.20
N LEU A 114 -32.17 -26.12 9.20
CA LEU A 114 -32.08 -25.32 10.41
C LEU A 114 -30.62 -24.98 10.67
N LEU A 115 -30.33 -23.70 10.86
CA LEU A 115 -29.01 -23.22 11.23
C LEU A 115 -29.02 -22.85 12.70
N VAL A 116 -28.08 -23.37 13.48
CA VAL A 116 -28.07 -23.18 14.94
C VAL A 116 -26.70 -22.67 15.38
N PRO A 117 -26.61 -21.42 15.89
CA PRO A 117 -25.37 -20.90 16.46
C PRO A 117 -25.12 -21.50 17.85
N THR A 118 -23.86 -21.83 18.12
CA THR A 118 -23.34 -22.18 19.44
C THR A 118 -22.61 -20.96 20.00
N MET A 119 -22.91 -20.60 21.25
CA MET A 119 -22.41 -19.39 21.89
C MET A 119 -21.62 -19.73 23.15
N SER A 120 -20.57 -18.96 23.44
CA SER A 120 -19.86 -19.01 24.72
C SER A 120 -20.76 -18.46 25.84
N LYS A 121 -20.86 -19.19 26.96
CA LYS A 121 -21.66 -18.74 28.11
C LYS A 121 -21.00 -17.59 28.88
N ALA A 122 -19.68 -17.46 28.81
CA ALA A 122 -18.93 -16.42 29.50
C ALA A 122 -19.18 -15.03 28.89
N ASP A 123 -19.07 -14.93 27.56
CA ASP A 123 -19.02 -13.63 26.87
C ASP A 123 -20.10 -13.47 25.79
N GLY A 124 -20.92 -14.51 25.54
CA GLY A 124 -22.03 -14.45 24.58
C GLY A 124 -21.63 -14.35 23.11
N HIS A 125 -20.38 -14.64 22.74
CA HIS A 125 -19.95 -14.67 21.34
C HIS A 125 -20.23 -16.03 20.69
N ILE A 126 -20.40 -16.04 19.37
CA ILE A 126 -20.63 -17.24 18.57
C ILE A 126 -19.30 -17.97 18.37
N THR A 127 -19.23 -19.24 18.77
CA THR A 127 -18.03 -20.09 18.65
C THR A 127 -18.15 -21.12 17.52
N ALA A 128 -19.37 -21.47 17.12
CA ALA A 128 -19.62 -22.37 16.00
C ALA A 128 -21.01 -22.14 15.41
N VAL A 129 -21.18 -22.50 14.14
CA VAL A 129 -22.48 -22.54 13.47
C VAL A 129 -22.69 -23.93 12.89
N THR A 130 -23.82 -24.56 13.23
CA THR A 130 -24.15 -25.91 12.80
C THR A 130 -25.37 -25.90 11.89
N LEU A 131 -25.25 -26.55 10.74
CA LEU A 131 -26.35 -26.79 9.79
C LEU A 131 -26.97 -28.15 10.08
N PHE A 132 -28.29 -28.15 10.25
CA PHE A 132 -29.10 -29.33 10.50
C PHE A 132 -30.19 -29.51 9.44
N ARG A 133 -30.60 -30.75 9.21
CA ARG A 133 -31.80 -31.10 8.46
C ARG A 133 -32.84 -31.69 9.39
N GLN A 134 -34.06 -31.16 9.36
CA GLN A 134 -35.19 -31.73 10.08
C GLN A 134 -35.69 -32.98 9.35
N LEU A 135 -35.78 -34.10 10.06
CA LEU A 135 -36.31 -35.34 9.50
C LEU A 135 -37.85 -35.35 9.60
N PRO A 136 -38.59 -35.70 8.53
CA PRO A 136 -40.03 -35.90 8.61
C PRO A 136 -40.37 -37.11 9.50
N GLU A 137 -41.37 -37.01 10.38
CA GLU A 137 -41.95 -38.20 11.03
C GLU A 137 -42.74 -39.05 10.01
N PRO A 138 -42.77 -40.40 10.07
CA PRO A 138 -42.37 -41.27 11.20
C PRO A 138 -41.41 -42.41 10.77
N LEU A 139 -40.11 -42.29 11.04
CA LEU A 139 -39.25 -43.48 11.11
C LEU A 139 -39.55 -44.17 12.44
N GLN A 140 -40.22 -45.33 12.39
CA GLN A 140 -40.79 -46.14 13.48
C GLN A 140 -39.77 -46.66 14.52
N LEU A 141 -38.94 -45.80 15.08
CA LEU A 141 -38.20 -46.07 16.30
C LEU A 141 -39.10 -45.61 17.45
N LYS A 142 -39.34 -46.50 18.42
CA LYS A 142 -40.18 -46.34 19.62
C LYS A 142 -39.76 -45.21 20.57
N ASP A 143 -39.05 -44.19 20.10
CA ASP A 143 -38.67 -43.03 20.87
C ASP A 143 -39.73 -41.93 20.74
N LYS A 144 -40.41 -41.62 21.84
CA LYS A 144 -41.38 -40.52 21.97
C LYS A 144 -40.74 -39.12 21.93
N ARG A 145 -39.51 -39.00 21.41
CA ARG A 145 -38.76 -37.73 21.31
C ARG A 145 -38.91 -37.20 19.88
N GLY A 146 -40.03 -36.50 19.63
CA GLY A 146 -40.29 -35.82 18.37
C GLY A 146 -39.21 -34.78 18.04
N ASN A 147 -38.96 -34.55 16.76
CA ASN A 147 -37.92 -33.68 16.19
C ASN A 147 -36.46 -34.14 16.38
N ARG A 148 -36.08 -35.23 15.69
CA ARG A 148 -34.66 -35.53 15.46
C ARG A 148 -34.12 -34.66 14.32
N LEU A 149 -32.97 -34.04 14.57
CA LEU A 149 -32.20 -33.28 13.58
C LEU A 149 -31.01 -34.11 13.11
N LEU A 150 -30.79 -34.12 11.79
CA LEU A 150 -29.58 -34.68 11.20
C LEU A 150 -28.54 -33.57 11.09
N GLN A 151 -27.41 -33.70 11.80
CA GLN A 151 -26.30 -32.76 11.67
C GLN A 151 -25.63 -32.94 10.31
N LEU A 152 -25.56 -31.87 9.50
CA LEU A 152 -24.98 -31.90 8.16
C LEU A 152 -23.55 -31.36 8.19
N GLU A 153 -23.37 -30.17 8.74
CA GLU A 153 -22.07 -29.49 8.76
C GLU A 153 -21.94 -28.62 10.01
N THR A 154 -20.71 -28.40 10.47
CA THR A 154 -20.40 -27.47 11.55
C THR A 154 -19.12 -26.74 11.23
N ILE A 155 -19.19 -25.42 11.22
CA ILE A 155 -18.01 -24.56 11.08
C ILE A 155 -17.69 -23.96 12.44
N ALA A 156 -16.40 -23.98 12.80
CA ALA A 156 -15.90 -23.20 13.92
C ALA A 156 -15.84 -21.72 13.50
N ILE A 157 -16.27 -20.83 14.39
CA ILE A 157 -16.17 -19.38 14.17
C ILE A 157 -14.98 -18.88 14.97
N GLU A 158 -13.94 -18.52 14.25
CA GLU A 158 -12.73 -17.93 14.83
C GLU A 158 -12.94 -16.43 15.07
N PRO A 159 -12.30 -15.86 16.11
CA PRO A 159 -12.25 -14.42 16.31
C PRO A 159 -11.65 -13.72 15.09
N LEU A 160 -12.24 -12.58 14.70
CA LEU A 160 -11.73 -11.82 13.55
C LEU A 160 -10.51 -10.98 13.97
N PRO A 161 -9.40 -11.04 13.23
CA PRO A 161 -8.19 -10.35 13.62
C PRO A 161 -8.34 -8.83 13.46
N ARG A 162 -7.68 -8.09 14.36
CA ARG A 162 -7.78 -6.63 14.47
C ARG A 162 -7.49 -5.90 13.16
N GLU A 163 -6.47 -6.32 12.42
CA GLU A 163 -6.05 -5.72 11.16
C GLU A 163 -7.14 -5.80 10.08
N LEU A 164 -7.90 -6.90 10.01
CA LEU A 164 -8.98 -7.03 9.03
C LEU A 164 -10.20 -6.18 9.41
N VAL A 165 -10.51 -6.09 10.71
CA VAL A 165 -11.68 -5.36 11.20
C VAL A 165 -11.44 -3.85 11.21
N LEU A 166 -10.25 -3.42 11.63
CA LEU A 166 -9.90 -2.00 11.75
C LEU A 166 -9.26 -1.40 10.49
N ALA A 167 -8.99 -2.18 9.44
CA ALA A 167 -8.43 -1.69 8.18
C ALA A 167 -9.09 -0.40 7.64
N PRO A 168 -10.42 -0.20 7.69
CA PRO A 168 -11.02 1.05 7.23
C PRO A 168 -10.64 2.30 8.03
N LEU A 169 -10.12 2.13 9.25
CA LEU A 169 -9.80 3.21 10.20
C LEU A 169 -8.32 3.62 10.18
N GLU A 170 -7.46 2.79 9.61
CA GLU A 170 -5.99 2.97 9.68
C GLU A 170 -5.51 4.25 8.98
N SER A 171 -6.25 4.75 7.99
CA SER A 171 -5.88 5.92 7.19
C SER A 171 -6.24 7.28 7.81
N THR A 172 -6.91 7.32 8.97
CA THR A 172 -7.55 8.57 9.47
C THR A 172 -7.10 9.03 10.85
N SER A 173 -6.45 8.21 11.68
CA SER A 173 -5.88 8.70 12.95
C SER A 173 -4.92 7.72 13.65
N PRO A 174 -3.83 8.22 14.26
CA PRO A 174 -2.88 7.40 15.03
C PRO A 174 -3.46 6.83 16.34
N ASN A 175 -4.62 7.30 16.79
CA ASN A 175 -5.22 6.93 18.09
C ASN A 175 -6.03 5.62 18.08
N TYR A 176 -6.19 4.94 16.94
CA TYR A 176 -7.02 3.71 16.83
C TYR A 176 -6.31 2.41 17.28
N ARG A 177 -5.18 2.54 17.98
CA ARG A 177 -4.46 1.41 18.60
C ARG A 177 -5.15 0.80 19.83
N LEU A 178 -6.33 1.30 20.20
CA LEU A 178 -7.06 0.93 21.41
C LEU A 178 -8.12 -0.17 21.22
N GLY A 179 -8.31 -0.70 20.01
CA GLY A 179 -9.20 -1.85 19.77
C GLY A 179 -8.65 -3.17 20.30
N PRO A 180 -9.50 -4.16 20.61
CA PRO A 180 -9.05 -5.50 20.98
C PRO A 180 -8.24 -6.14 19.85
N GLN A 181 -7.34 -7.08 20.18
CA GLN A 181 -6.58 -7.84 19.17
C GLN A 181 -7.47 -8.74 18.32
N GLU A 182 -8.60 -9.16 18.88
CA GLU A 182 -9.54 -10.08 18.28
C GLU A 182 -10.98 -9.58 18.46
N PHE A 183 -11.79 -9.75 17.44
CA PHE A 183 -13.16 -9.26 17.35
C PHE A 183 -14.11 -10.44 17.19
N ASN A 184 -14.88 -10.70 18.22
CA ASN A 184 -15.78 -11.86 18.26
C ASN A 184 -17.17 -11.49 17.72
N PRO A 185 -17.71 -12.23 16.73
CA PRO A 185 -19.10 -12.08 16.32
C PRO A 185 -20.06 -12.52 17.42
N THR A 186 -21.19 -11.82 17.57
CA THR A 186 -22.20 -12.08 18.61
C THR A 186 -23.58 -12.38 18.03
N GLN A 187 -23.81 -12.02 16.77
CA GLN A 187 -25.10 -12.19 16.10
C GLN A 187 -24.92 -12.88 14.76
N LEU A 188 -25.96 -13.62 14.37
CA LEU A 188 -26.07 -14.28 13.07
C LEU A 188 -27.39 -13.85 12.46
N THR A 189 -27.30 -13.09 11.37
CA THR A 189 -28.46 -12.46 10.75
C THR A 189 -28.56 -12.89 9.29
N ARG A 190 -29.78 -13.08 8.79
CA ARG A 190 -30.00 -13.35 7.36
C ARG A 190 -29.80 -12.07 6.56
N LEU A 191 -28.98 -12.16 5.51
CA LEU A 191 -28.87 -11.11 4.53
C LEU A 191 -29.92 -11.40 3.42
N PRO A 192 -30.88 -10.49 3.14
CA PRO A 192 -31.89 -10.72 2.12
C PRO A 192 -31.23 -11.09 0.79
N PRO A 193 -31.73 -12.07 0.02
CA PRO A 193 -31.04 -12.52 -1.18
C PRO A 193 -31.05 -11.44 -2.28
N PRO A 194 -29.99 -11.40 -3.13
CA PRO A 194 -29.86 -10.46 -4.23
C PRO A 194 -30.94 -10.62 -5.31
N SER A 195 -31.46 -11.83 -5.49
CA SER A 195 -32.48 -12.20 -6.48
C SER A 195 -33.15 -13.52 -6.09
N ALA A 196 -34.38 -13.78 -6.56
CA ALA A 196 -35.20 -14.94 -6.16
C ALA A 196 -34.77 -16.29 -6.79
N ASP A 197 -33.77 -16.30 -7.66
CA ASP A 197 -33.40 -17.46 -8.51
C ASP A 197 -32.14 -18.22 -8.06
N LEU A 198 -31.55 -17.86 -6.92
CA LEU A 198 -30.40 -18.59 -6.36
C LEU A 198 -30.87 -19.42 -5.15
N ASP A 199 -30.69 -20.74 -5.20
CA ASP A 199 -30.87 -21.69 -4.08
C ASP A 199 -29.80 -21.51 -2.97
N LEU A 200 -29.31 -20.28 -2.82
CA LEU A 200 -28.27 -19.85 -1.91
C LEU A 200 -28.86 -18.92 -0.85
N ILE A 201 -28.58 -19.22 0.41
CA ILE A 201 -29.00 -18.37 1.52
C ILE A 201 -27.80 -17.61 2.05
N TRP A 202 -27.85 -16.28 1.94
CA TRP A 202 -26.83 -15.39 2.44
C TRP A 202 -27.08 -15.02 3.90
N LEU A 203 -26.02 -15.06 4.68
CA LEU A 203 -26.03 -14.79 6.11
C LEU A 203 -24.82 -13.91 6.44
N THR A 204 -24.92 -13.20 7.56
CA THR A 204 -23.77 -12.48 8.13
C THR A 204 -23.64 -12.83 9.60
N LEU A 205 -22.42 -13.24 9.98
CA LEU A 205 -21.97 -13.18 11.36
C LEU A 205 -21.54 -11.76 11.63
N GLU A 206 -21.99 -11.17 12.74
CA GLU A 206 -21.69 -9.77 13.02
C GLU A 206 -21.45 -9.50 14.51
N GLY A 207 -20.66 -8.46 14.74
CA GLY A 207 -20.41 -7.88 16.05
C GLY A 207 -20.40 -6.35 15.94
N ASN A 208 -20.52 -5.72 17.10
CA ASN A 208 -20.44 -4.28 17.23
C ASN A 208 -19.33 -3.95 18.21
N TRP A 209 -18.48 -3.01 17.84
CA TRP A 209 -17.46 -2.44 18.71
C TRP A 209 -17.65 -0.93 18.77
N SER A 210 -17.40 -0.35 19.94
CA SER A 210 -17.47 1.10 20.12
C SER A 210 -16.33 1.59 21.01
N ALA A 211 -15.84 2.77 20.68
CA ALA A 211 -14.89 3.56 21.45
C ALA A 211 -15.41 5.01 21.52
N PRO A 212 -14.87 5.87 22.41
CA PRO A 212 -15.29 7.27 22.47
C PRO A 212 -15.22 7.96 21.09
N GLY A 213 -16.37 8.34 20.55
CA GLY A 213 -16.48 9.00 19.24
C GLY A 213 -16.40 8.08 18.01
N LEU A 214 -16.37 6.75 18.19
CA LEU A 214 -16.29 5.80 17.09
C LEU A 214 -17.19 4.58 17.33
N GLY A 215 -18.06 4.30 16.37
CA GLY A 215 -18.80 3.03 16.29
C GLY A 215 -18.29 2.22 15.10
N LEU A 216 -18.24 0.91 15.25
CA LEU A 216 -17.84 -0.01 14.20
C LEU A 216 -18.72 -1.25 14.24
N ARG A 217 -19.44 -1.49 13.14
CA ARG A 217 -20.06 -2.79 12.89
C ARG A 217 -19.10 -3.63 12.07
N TYR A 218 -18.95 -4.90 12.39
CA TYR A 218 -18.04 -5.79 11.67
C TYR A 218 -18.62 -7.18 11.57
N GLY A 219 -18.09 -8.00 10.67
CA GLY A 219 -18.60 -9.34 10.48
C GLY A 219 -17.92 -10.16 9.40
N GLN A 220 -18.48 -11.33 9.16
CA GLN A 220 -18.10 -12.24 8.09
C GLN A 220 -19.35 -12.75 7.38
N LEU A 221 -19.29 -12.79 6.05
CA LEU A 221 -20.38 -13.36 5.25
C LEU A 221 -20.29 -14.88 5.21
N LEU A 222 -21.46 -15.51 5.29
CA LEU A 222 -21.62 -16.96 5.09
C LEU A 222 -22.65 -17.21 3.98
N ILE A 223 -22.45 -18.28 3.23
CA ILE A 223 -23.44 -18.83 2.31
C ILE A 223 -23.85 -20.22 2.77
N VAL A 224 -25.14 -20.50 2.69
CA VAL A 224 -25.66 -21.88 2.70
C VAL A 224 -26.08 -22.26 1.28
N ASP A 225 -25.49 -23.33 0.76
CA ASP A 225 -25.97 -24.01 -0.44
C ASP A 225 -27.00 -25.05 -0.01
N VAL A 226 -28.26 -24.82 -0.36
CA VAL A 226 -29.38 -25.67 0.07
C VAL A 226 -29.30 -27.06 -0.56
N ASP A 227 -28.87 -27.15 -1.82
CA ASP A 227 -28.78 -28.39 -2.60
C ASP A 227 -27.65 -29.27 -2.10
N GLN A 228 -26.47 -28.67 -1.87
CA GLN A 228 -25.31 -29.38 -1.36
C GLN A 228 -25.36 -29.57 0.16
N SER A 229 -26.26 -28.86 0.85
CA SER A 229 -26.33 -28.83 2.31
C SER A 229 -24.99 -28.44 2.93
N THR A 230 -24.32 -27.46 2.33
CA THR A 230 -23.01 -26.97 2.77
C THR A 230 -23.08 -25.52 3.27
N LEU A 231 -22.19 -25.18 4.19
CA LEU A 231 -22.05 -23.87 4.82
C LEU A 231 -20.63 -23.35 4.57
N LEU A 232 -20.52 -22.26 3.82
CA LEU A 232 -19.23 -21.73 3.36
C LEU A 232 -18.99 -20.31 3.90
N PRO A 233 -17.88 -20.07 4.62
CA PRO A 233 -17.45 -18.71 4.93
C PRO A 233 -16.85 -18.02 3.71
N LEU A 234 -17.12 -16.73 3.56
CA LEU A 234 -16.63 -15.91 2.45
C LEU A 234 -15.64 -14.83 2.91
N THR A 235 -16.07 -13.57 2.95
CA THR A 235 -15.22 -12.40 3.21
C THR A 235 -15.58 -11.75 4.54
N VAL A 236 -14.57 -11.17 5.17
CA VAL A 236 -14.71 -10.28 6.33
C VAL A 236 -15.11 -8.90 5.83
N TRP A 237 -15.90 -8.19 6.63
CA TRP A 237 -16.33 -6.83 6.35
C TRP A 237 -16.37 -6.01 7.64
N SER A 238 -16.23 -4.70 7.50
CA SER A 238 -16.50 -3.75 8.57
C SER A 238 -17.06 -2.44 8.02
N SER A 239 -17.88 -1.78 8.83
CA SER A 239 -18.63 -0.57 8.51
C SER A 239 -18.59 0.39 9.70
N PRO A 240 -17.74 1.43 9.65
CA PRO A 240 -17.75 2.49 10.65
C PRO A 240 -19.03 3.34 10.58
N ALA A 241 -19.72 3.34 9.43
CA ALA A 241 -21.04 3.92 9.27
C ALA A 241 -22.16 3.13 9.99
N ASN A 242 -21.81 2.02 10.66
CA ASN A 242 -22.73 1.12 11.36
C ASN A 242 -23.83 0.55 10.44
N ARG A 243 -23.49 0.29 9.18
CA ARG A 243 -24.40 -0.27 8.17
C ARG A 243 -24.06 -1.73 7.88
N LEU A 244 -25.10 -2.50 7.58
CA LEU A 244 -24.93 -3.85 7.04
C LEU A 244 -24.43 -3.78 5.59
N PRO A 245 -23.75 -4.83 5.09
CA PRO A 245 -23.60 -5.04 3.66
C PRO A 245 -24.97 -5.00 2.96
N GLN A 246 -25.02 -4.44 1.77
CA GLN A 246 -26.26 -4.28 1.00
C GLN A 246 -26.10 -4.86 -0.40
N TRP A 247 -27.17 -5.48 -0.89
CA TRP A 247 -27.24 -5.93 -2.28
C TRP A 247 -27.66 -4.79 -3.18
N GLU A 248 -26.91 -4.60 -4.24
CA GLU A 248 -27.08 -3.51 -5.18
C GLU A 248 -26.87 -3.97 -6.61
N ASP A 249 -27.46 -3.23 -7.55
CA ASP A 249 -27.20 -3.41 -8.98
C ASP A 249 -26.02 -2.53 -9.38
N LEU A 250 -24.82 -3.12 -9.47
CA LEU A 250 -23.64 -2.46 -10.02
C LEU A 250 -23.43 -2.85 -11.49
N ASP A 251 -23.71 -4.09 -11.86
CA ASP A 251 -23.34 -4.64 -13.17
C ASP A 251 -24.43 -4.55 -14.26
N GLY A 252 -25.66 -4.16 -13.90
CA GLY A 252 -26.82 -4.06 -14.78
C GLY A 252 -27.67 -5.33 -14.88
N ALA A 253 -27.32 -6.40 -14.15
CA ALA A 253 -28.02 -7.67 -14.16
C ALA A 253 -29.06 -7.82 -13.02
N GLY A 254 -29.24 -6.80 -12.20
CA GLY A 254 -30.12 -6.84 -11.01
C GLY A 254 -29.32 -6.61 -9.73
N HIS A 255 -29.89 -6.86 -8.55
CA HIS A 255 -29.21 -6.59 -7.27
C HIS A 255 -28.19 -7.68 -6.91
N THR A 256 -27.31 -8.06 -7.83
CA THR A 256 -26.39 -9.21 -7.71
C THR A 256 -25.05 -8.87 -7.05
N ASP A 257 -24.75 -7.58 -6.87
CA ASP A 257 -23.48 -7.13 -6.32
C ASP A 257 -23.62 -6.75 -4.85
N LEU A 258 -22.59 -7.00 -4.06
CA LEU A 258 -22.57 -6.65 -2.65
C LEU A 258 -21.77 -5.38 -2.42
N VAL A 259 -22.33 -4.42 -1.68
CA VAL A 259 -21.66 -3.18 -1.30
C VAL A 259 -21.55 -3.08 0.21
N VAL A 260 -20.34 -2.81 0.69
CA VAL A 260 -20.02 -2.53 2.10
C VAL A 260 -19.68 -1.07 2.25
N ASP A 261 -20.40 -0.36 3.13
CA ASP A 261 -20.17 1.04 3.44
C ASP A 261 -19.10 1.20 4.53
N GLN A 262 -17.88 1.56 4.12
CA GLN A 262 -16.73 1.84 4.96
C GLN A 262 -16.51 3.35 5.18
N THR A 263 -17.51 4.18 4.90
CA THR A 263 -17.42 5.64 4.99
C THR A 263 -17.06 6.11 6.40
N MET A 264 -16.16 7.09 6.47
CA MET A 264 -15.65 7.68 7.71
C MET A 264 -15.77 9.20 7.66
N GLY A 265 -16.67 9.77 8.47
CA GLY A 265 -16.90 11.21 8.49
C GLY A 265 -17.32 11.74 7.12
N LEU A 266 -16.51 12.62 6.53
CA LEU A 266 -16.75 13.19 5.20
C LEU A 266 -16.18 12.36 4.06
N GLU A 267 -15.35 11.36 4.34
CA GLU A 267 -14.64 10.59 3.33
C GLU A 267 -15.43 9.33 2.95
N PRO A 268 -16.08 9.28 1.77
CA PRO A 268 -16.80 8.09 1.36
C PRO A 268 -15.84 6.99 0.95
N LYS A 269 -16.14 5.78 1.43
CA LYS A 269 -15.41 4.57 1.08
C LYS A 269 -16.42 3.44 0.96
N LEU A 270 -16.79 3.09 -0.25
CA LEU A 270 -17.65 1.94 -0.54
C LEU A 270 -16.81 0.84 -1.17
N GLN A 271 -16.92 -0.37 -0.64
CA GLN A 271 -16.29 -1.55 -1.21
C GLN A 271 -17.36 -2.39 -1.91
N GLY A 272 -17.25 -2.52 -3.23
CA GLY A 272 -18.15 -3.37 -4.02
C GLY A 272 -17.53 -4.74 -4.31
N PHE A 273 -18.37 -5.77 -4.36
CA PHE A 273 -18.02 -7.13 -4.70
C PHE A 273 -18.98 -7.70 -5.75
N GLN A 274 -18.43 -8.30 -6.80
CA GLN A 274 -19.21 -9.07 -7.76
C GLN A 274 -19.33 -10.51 -7.28
N VAL A 275 -20.53 -11.08 -7.42
CA VAL A 275 -20.77 -12.50 -7.16
C VAL A 275 -20.43 -13.29 -8.42
N LEU A 276 -19.38 -14.11 -8.36
CA LEU A 276 -19.02 -15.04 -9.41
C LEU A 276 -19.48 -16.44 -9.05
N GLU A 277 -20.40 -16.98 -9.84
CA GLU A 277 -20.75 -18.39 -9.78
C GLU A 277 -19.67 -19.22 -10.46
N GLY A 278 -18.96 -20.04 -9.68
CA GLY A 278 -18.09 -21.06 -10.25
C GLY A 278 -18.93 -22.01 -11.08
N GLY A 279 -18.67 -22.10 -12.39
CA GLY A 279 -19.40 -23.00 -13.27
C GLY A 279 -19.51 -24.43 -12.71
N ARG A 280 -20.50 -25.20 -13.19
CA ARG A 280 -20.95 -26.53 -12.71
C ARG A 280 -19.88 -27.58 -12.34
N LEU A 281 -18.60 -27.36 -12.66
CA LEU A 281 -17.46 -28.23 -12.35
C LEU A 281 -16.62 -27.78 -11.15
N SER A 282 -16.80 -26.55 -10.62
CA SER A 282 -16.03 -26.01 -9.49
C SER A 282 -16.87 -25.45 -8.33
N GLY A 283 -18.20 -25.35 -8.48
CA GLY A 283 -19.22 -25.40 -7.42
C GLY A 283 -19.23 -24.34 -6.30
N ALA A 284 -18.16 -23.56 -6.12
CA ALA A 284 -18.06 -22.58 -5.04
C ALA A 284 -18.36 -21.17 -5.56
N VAL A 285 -19.37 -20.53 -4.99
CA VAL A 285 -19.66 -19.10 -5.13
C VAL A 285 -18.49 -18.31 -4.58
N ARG A 286 -18.02 -17.28 -5.30
CA ARG A 286 -16.92 -16.42 -4.86
C ARG A 286 -17.32 -14.96 -4.99
N LEU A 287 -16.88 -14.16 -4.02
CA LEU A 287 -16.95 -12.69 -4.10
C LEU A 287 -15.64 -12.16 -4.64
N GLN A 288 -15.71 -11.43 -5.76
CA GLN A 288 -14.56 -10.73 -6.32
C GLN A 288 -14.66 -9.23 -6.00
N PRO A 289 -13.69 -8.65 -5.27
CA PRO A 289 -13.69 -7.22 -5.01
C PRO A 289 -13.50 -6.43 -6.31
N LEU A 290 -14.27 -5.35 -6.46
CA LEU A 290 -14.08 -4.36 -7.52
C LEU A 290 -12.81 -3.56 -7.23
N GLY A 291 -11.77 -3.79 -8.02
CA GLY A 291 -10.50 -3.09 -7.89
C GLY A 291 -10.46 -1.81 -8.73
N TRP A 292 -9.63 -0.85 -8.31
CA TRP A 292 -9.38 0.40 -9.04
C TRP A 292 -8.04 0.42 -9.78
N LEU A 293 -7.40 -0.74 -9.94
CA LEU A 293 -6.06 -0.86 -10.55
C LEU A 293 -6.10 -1.49 -11.94
N GLN A 294 -7.09 -2.33 -12.20
CA GLN A 294 -7.18 -3.15 -13.41
C GLN A 294 -8.29 -2.64 -14.31
N VAL A 295 -7.99 -2.57 -15.61
CA VAL A 295 -8.98 -2.33 -16.67
C VAL A 295 -9.64 -3.68 -16.98
N PRO A 296 -10.96 -3.84 -16.73
CA PRO A 296 -11.62 -5.14 -16.83
C PRO A 296 -12.02 -5.51 -18.27
N ILE A 297 -11.67 -4.68 -19.26
CA ILE A 297 -12.07 -4.82 -20.66
C ILE A 297 -10.89 -4.67 -21.61
N PRO A 298 -10.94 -5.27 -22.82
CA PRO A 298 -9.95 -5.03 -23.87
C PRO A 298 -10.12 -3.63 -24.47
N ALA A 299 -9.61 -2.61 -23.76
CA ALA A 299 -9.78 -1.20 -24.13
C ALA A 299 -8.92 -0.74 -25.32
N GLY A 300 -7.87 -1.49 -25.71
CA GLY A 300 -6.99 -1.11 -26.82
C GLY A 300 -6.36 0.27 -26.59
N ASP A 301 -6.46 1.16 -27.57
CA ASP A 301 -5.93 2.54 -27.50
C ASP A 301 -6.55 3.37 -26.36
N GLU A 302 -7.77 3.02 -25.92
CA GLU A 302 -8.46 3.71 -24.81
C GLU A 302 -8.02 3.22 -23.43
N ALA A 303 -7.12 2.23 -23.33
CA ALA A 303 -6.66 1.69 -22.06
C ALA A 303 -6.02 2.76 -21.15
N GLY A 304 -5.26 3.70 -21.74
CA GLY A 304 -4.69 4.82 -21.00
C GLY A 304 -5.73 5.77 -20.42
N ASN A 305 -6.80 6.06 -21.17
CA ASN A 305 -7.91 6.90 -20.71
C ASN A 305 -8.72 6.20 -19.61
N TYR A 306 -8.94 4.89 -19.73
CA TYR A 306 -9.59 4.09 -18.69
C TYR A 306 -8.75 4.09 -17.41
N GLN A 307 -7.45 3.85 -17.52
CA GLN A 307 -6.54 3.82 -16.37
C GLN A 307 -6.42 5.20 -15.70
N LYS A 308 -6.55 6.28 -16.46
CA LYS A 308 -6.66 7.64 -15.92
C LYS A 308 -7.93 7.81 -15.08
N ALA A 309 -9.09 7.35 -15.55
CA ALA A 309 -10.33 7.38 -14.78
C ALA A 309 -10.19 6.59 -13.46
N LEU A 310 -9.61 5.39 -13.53
CA LEU A 310 -9.32 4.58 -12.34
C LEU A 310 -8.35 5.28 -11.37
N ARG A 311 -7.32 5.98 -11.88
CA ARG A 311 -6.42 6.79 -11.05
C ARG A 311 -7.14 7.93 -10.35
N LEU A 312 -8.06 8.63 -11.03
CA LEU A 312 -8.87 9.68 -10.40
C LEU A 312 -9.74 9.11 -9.26
N ALA A 313 -10.39 7.98 -9.50
CA ALA A 313 -11.21 7.28 -8.50
C ALA A 313 -10.38 6.87 -7.27
N ARG A 314 -9.18 6.29 -7.47
CA ARG A 314 -8.26 5.94 -6.37
C ARG A 314 -7.86 7.12 -5.49
N ASN A 315 -7.83 8.32 -6.06
CA ASN A 315 -7.53 9.54 -5.33
C ASN A 315 -8.80 10.23 -4.82
N GLY A 316 -9.97 9.59 -4.86
CA GLY A 316 -11.22 10.13 -4.32
C GLY A 316 -11.90 11.21 -5.18
N LEU A 317 -11.50 11.38 -6.44
CA LEU A 317 -12.11 12.28 -7.42
C LEU A 317 -13.23 11.56 -8.19
N TRP A 318 -14.28 11.17 -7.45
CA TRP A 318 -15.27 10.22 -7.92
C TRP A 318 -16.13 10.73 -9.07
N ARG A 319 -16.48 12.03 -9.06
CA ARG A 319 -17.28 12.64 -10.13
C ARG A 319 -16.48 12.67 -11.43
N GLU A 320 -15.28 13.24 -11.40
CA GLU A 320 -14.40 13.37 -12.56
C GLU A 320 -14.05 12.01 -13.13
N ALA A 321 -13.74 11.02 -12.27
CA ALA A 321 -13.52 9.65 -12.68
C ALA A 321 -14.74 9.04 -13.40
N GLY A 322 -15.94 9.22 -12.82
CA GLY A 322 -17.19 8.74 -13.40
C GLY A 322 -17.53 9.41 -14.74
N ASP A 323 -17.27 10.71 -14.88
CA ASP A 323 -17.50 11.45 -16.13
C ASP A 323 -16.56 10.95 -17.23
N HIS A 324 -15.27 10.78 -16.91
CA HIS A 324 -14.29 10.18 -17.83
C HIS A 324 -14.70 8.77 -18.28
N LEU A 325 -15.14 7.94 -17.34
CA LEU A 325 -15.52 6.57 -17.62
C LEU A 325 -16.85 6.47 -18.39
N THR A 326 -17.79 7.39 -18.13
CA THR A 326 -19.06 7.52 -18.88
C THR A 326 -18.79 7.91 -20.33
N ALA A 327 -17.87 8.84 -20.58
CA ALA A 327 -17.46 9.19 -21.94
C ALA A 327 -16.89 7.97 -22.68
N LEU A 328 -16.01 7.21 -22.01
CA LEU A 328 -15.40 5.99 -22.57
C LEU A 328 -16.42 4.88 -22.86
N LYS A 329 -17.47 4.75 -22.04
CA LYS A 329 -18.55 3.77 -22.27
C LYS A 329 -19.18 3.94 -23.65
N THR A 330 -19.31 5.18 -24.14
CA THR A 330 -19.87 5.42 -25.49
C THR A 330 -18.91 4.95 -26.59
N THR A 331 -17.61 5.20 -26.45
CA THR A 331 -16.57 4.77 -27.40
C THR A 331 -16.36 3.25 -27.39
N LEU A 332 -16.48 2.63 -26.21
CA LEU A 332 -16.19 1.21 -25.98
C LEU A 332 -17.45 0.34 -25.93
N ALA A 333 -18.60 0.83 -26.40
CA ALA A 333 -19.91 0.22 -26.20
C ALA A 333 -19.95 -1.30 -26.50
N GLU A 334 -19.35 -1.75 -27.60
CA GLU A 334 -19.31 -3.18 -27.98
C GLU A 334 -18.42 -4.05 -27.08
N ARG A 335 -17.46 -3.45 -26.38
CA ARG A 335 -16.51 -4.12 -25.48
C ARG A 335 -16.84 -3.90 -24.01
N TRP A 336 -17.89 -3.13 -23.72
CA TRP A 336 -18.31 -2.80 -22.37
C TRP A 336 -18.91 -4.03 -21.69
N ASN A 337 -18.33 -4.45 -20.57
CA ASN A 337 -18.72 -5.65 -19.85
C ASN A 337 -19.34 -5.34 -18.47
N PRO A 338 -19.96 -6.33 -17.80
CA PRO A 338 -20.59 -6.12 -16.50
C PRO A 338 -19.64 -5.58 -15.41
N THR A 339 -18.37 -6.02 -15.41
CA THR A 339 -17.36 -5.50 -14.46
C THR A 339 -17.01 -4.03 -14.69
N ALA A 340 -16.92 -3.59 -15.96
CA ALA A 340 -16.74 -2.17 -16.28
C ALA A 340 -17.96 -1.33 -15.89
N GLU A 341 -19.17 -1.87 -16.08
CA GLU A 341 -20.40 -1.25 -15.60
C GLU A 341 -20.39 -1.13 -14.08
N ALA A 342 -19.99 -2.18 -13.37
CA ALA A 342 -19.91 -2.18 -11.92
C ALA A 342 -18.92 -1.17 -11.36
N GLN A 343 -17.75 -1.02 -11.99
CA GLN A 343 -16.80 0.05 -11.66
C GLN A 343 -17.44 1.44 -11.86
N LEU A 344 -18.12 1.66 -12.99
CA LEU A 344 -18.80 2.94 -13.28
C LEU A 344 -19.91 3.25 -12.27
N LYS A 345 -20.80 2.29 -11.97
CA LYS A 345 -21.88 2.50 -11.00
C LYS A 345 -21.36 2.68 -9.58
N LEU A 346 -20.30 1.96 -9.19
CA LEU A 346 -19.67 2.16 -7.88
C LEU A 346 -19.03 3.54 -7.76
N MET A 347 -18.38 4.05 -8.81
CA MET A 347 -17.90 5.45 -8.85
C MET A 347 -19.05 6.44 -8.73
N ALA A 348 -20.15 6.23 -9.47
CA ALA A 348 -21.32 7.10 -9.41
C ALA A 348 -21.92 7.17 -8.00
N ARG A 349 -21.90 6.06 -7.25
CA ARG A 349 -22.36 6.01 -5.85
C ARG A 349 -21.47 6.81 -4.91
N HIS A 350 -20.15 6.65 -5.00
CA HIS A 350 -19.24 7.51 -4.25
C HIS A 350 -19.46 9.00 -4.57
N ALA A 351 -19.58 9.33 -5.86
CA ALA A 351 -19.83 10.69 -6.33
C ALA A 351 -21.19 11.24 -5.84
N ALA A 352 -22.21 10.39 -5.69
CA ALA A 352 -23.49 10.80 -5.13
C ALA A 352 -23.36 11.19 -3.65
N ILE A 353 -22.59 10.43 -2.87
CA ILE A 353 -22.33 10.73 -1.46
C ILE A 353 -21.57 12.05 -1.32
N THR A 354 -20.44 12.22 -2.03
CA THR A 354 -19.66 13.47 -1.96
C THR A 354 -20.49 14.67 -2.43
N ARG A 355 -21.30 14.50 -3.48
CA ARG A 355 -22.16 15.58 -4.00
C ARG A 355 -23.23 15.97 -2.98
N GLN A 356 -23.87 14.99 -2.34
CA GLN A 356 -24.85 15.25 -1.29
C GLN A 356 -24.22 16.00 -0.12
N GLN A 357 -23.03 15.57 0.33
CA GLN A 357 -22.27 16.26 1.36
C GLN A 357 -21.87 17.69 0.94
N ALA A 358 -21.52 17.91 -0.33
CA ALA A 358 -21.17 19.23 -0.83
C ALA A 358 -22.40 20.16 -1.00
N SER A 359 -23.59 19.60 -1.22
CA SER A 359 -24.82 20.37 -1.43
C SER A 359 -25.64 20.62 -0.15
N GLN A 360 -25.39 19.87 0.91
CA GLN A 360 -26.16 20.03 2.15
C GLN A 360 -25.78 21.30 2.92
N GLU A 361 -26.70 21.75 3.76
CA GLU A 361 -26.46 22.87 4.68
C GLU A 361 -25.64 22.39 5.88
N TRP A 362 -24.50 23.05 6.11
CA TRP A 362 -23.60 22.73 7.21
C TRP A 362 -23.71 23.76 8.32
N ALA A 363 -23.71 23.28 9.57
CA ALA A 363 -23.66 24.15 10.74
C ALA A 363 -22.32 24.90 10.87
N ALA A 364 -21.23 24.30 10.37
CA ALA A 364 -19.90 24.91 10.36
C ALA A 364 -19.46 25.23 8.92
N PRO A 365 -19.26 26.50 8.54
CA PRO A 365 -18.83 26.87 7.19
C PRO A 365 -17.53 26.19 6.74
N THR A 366 -16.58 25.95 7.66
CA THR A 366 -15.35 25.20 7.33
C THR A 366 -15.61 23.75 6.93
N GLN A 367 -16.65 23.11 7.47
CA GLN A 367 -17.02 21.74 7.06
C GLN A 367 -17.64 21.73 5.67
N HIS A 368 -18.39 22.77 5.30
CA HIS A 368 -18.92 22.91 3.95
C HIS A 368 -17.80 23.05 2.92
N ILE A 369 -16.80 23.88 3.21
CA ILE A 369 -15.61 24.02 2.36
C ILE A 369 -14.91 22.66 2.19
N LEU A 370 -14.69 21.89 3.28
CA LEU A 370 -14.09 20.56 3.17
C LEU A 370 -14.93 19.58 2.35
N ALA A 371 -16.26 19.58 2.50
CA ALA A 371 -17.14 18.74 1.69
C ALA A 371 -17.06 19.09 0.20
N LEU A 372 -16.97 20.39 -0.14
CA LEU A 372 -16.75 20.84 -1.52
C LEU A 372 -15.40 20.36 -2.08
N LEU A 373 -14.34 20.38 -1.27
CA LEU A 373 -13.01 19.89 -1.67
C LEU A 373 -12.98 18.37 -1.89
N ILE A 374 -13.60 17.60 -1.00
CA ILE A 374 -13.70 16.14 -1.13
C ILE A 374 -14.46 15.75 -2.40
N ASP A 375 -15.45 16.56 -2.78
CA ASP A 375 -16.25 16.39 -3.99
C ASP A 375 -15.63 17.02 -5.26
N GLY A 376 -14.41 17.55 -5.19
CA GLY A 376 -13.70 18.14 -6.34
C GLY A 376 -14.23 19.50 -6.82
N GLN A 377 -15.10 20.17 -6.06
CA GLN A 377 -15.65 21.49 -6.41
C GLN A 377 -14.71 22.63 -5.94
N TRP A 378 -13.50 22.69 -6.52
CA TRP A 378 -12.41 23.56 -6.06
C TRP A 378 -12.76 25.05 -6.07
N GLU A 379 -13.37 25.54 -7.16
CA GLU A 379 -13.72 26.96 -7.30
C GLU A 379 -14.83 27.39 -6.34
N LYS A 380 -15.84 26.54 -6.11
CA LYS A 380 -16.90 26.83 -5.13
C LYS A 380 -16.37 26.83 -3.71
N ALA A 381 -15.50 25.88 -3.38
CA ALA A 381 -14.80 25.87 -2.09
C ALA A 381 -14.03 27.17 -1.90
N LEU A 382 -13.29 27.60 -2.92
CA LEU A 382 -12.48 28.83 -2.87
C LEU A 382 -13.36 30.07 -2.73
N GLY A 383 -14.45 30.16 -3.49
CA GLY A 383 -15.42 31.24 -3.37
C GLY A 383 -16.03 31.34 -1.97
N GLY A 384 -16.26 30.22 -1.28
CA GLY A 384 -16.71 30.20 0.12
C GLY A 384 -15.70 30.82 1.08
N LEU A 385 -14.40 30.53 0.89
CA LEU A 385 -13.32 31.13 1.68
C LEU A 385 -13.14 32.63 1.39
N GLU A 386 -13.34 33.05 0.15
CA GLU A 386 -13.24 34.47 -0.23
C GLU A 386 -14.40 35.33 0.25
N ALA A 387 -15.59 34.74 0.31
CA ALA A 387 -16.76 35.41 0.87
C ALA A 387 -16.59 35.67 2.38
N ASP A 388 -15.89 34.79 3.10
CA ASP A 388 -15.57 34.95 4.52
C ASP A 388 -14.11 34.55 4.84
N PRO A 389 -13.16 35.50 4.74
CA PRO A 389 -11.75 35.25 5.03
C PRO A 389 -11.46 34.85 6.49
N THR A 390 -12.40 35.07 7.43
CA THR A 390 -12.22 34.68 8.83
C THR A 390 -12.13 33.16 9.02
N LEU A 391 -12.62 32.40 8.03
CA LEU A 391 -12.57 30.94 7.98
C LEU A 391 -11.18 30.38 7.69
N LEU A 392 -10.22 31.21 7.23
CA LEU A 392 -8.90 30.75 6.81
C LEU A 392 -8.13 30.07 7.96
N LYS A 393 -8.07 30.70 9.14
CA LYS A 393 -7.32 30.15 10.28
C LYS A 393 -7.85 28.81 10.79
N PRO A 394 -9.17 28.62 11.03
CA PRO A 394 -9.69 27.31 11.41
C PRO A 394 -9.56 26.28 10.28
N LEU A 395 -9.61 26.70 9.01
CA LEU A 395 -9.39 25.81 7.88
C LEU A 395 -7.93 25.33 7.79
N LEU A 396 -6.95 26.22 7.90
CA LEU A 396 -5.52 25.85 7.89
C LEU A 396 -5.21 24.83 8.99
N ARG A 397 -5.76 24.98 10.21
CA ARG A 397 -5.62 23.98 11.27
C ARG A 397 -6.19 22.61 10.92
N ARG A 398 -7.25 22.55 10.10
CA ARG A 398 -7.80 21.28 9.62
C ARG A 398 -6.95 20.70 8.48
N LEU A 399 -6.40 21.53 7.62
CA LEU A 399 -5.52 21.12 6.52
C LEU A 399 -4.16 20.63 7.02
N GLU A 400 -3.65 21.20 8.12
CA GLU A 400 -2.40 20.80 8.78
C GLU A 400 -2.43 19.32 9.20
N VAL A 401 -3.59 18.83 9.65
CA VAL A 401 -3.78 17.44 10.10
C VAL A 401 -4.23 16.48 8.98
N ASP A 402 -4.42 16.95 7.75
CA ASP A 402 -4.70 16.08 6.61
C ASP A 402 -3.49 15.21 6.30
N GLN A 403 -3.65 13.88 6.34
CA GLN A 403 -2.56 12.92 6.17
C GLN A 403 -2.23 12.61 4.70
N GLY A 404 -2.67 13.45 3.75
CA GLY A 404 -2.41 13.29 2.33
C GLY A 404 -3.61 12.99 1.42
N PRO A 405 -4.81 12.55 1.86
CA PRO A 405 -5.95 12.36 0.95
C PRO A 405 -6.26 13.59 0.10
N LEU A 406 -6.22 14.80 0.68
CA LEU A 406 -6.47 16.02 -0.07
C LEU A 406 -5.32 16.36 -1.02
N TRP A 407 -4.06 16.15 -0.61
CA TRP A 407 -2.91 16.32 -1.50
C TRP A 407 -2.96 15.38 -2.71
N ASN A 408 -3.33 14.12 -2.48
CA ASN A 408 -3.50 13.11 -3.53
C ASN A 408 -4.56 13.52 -4.56
N ARG A 409 -5.69 14.10 -4.10
CA ARG A 409 -6.70 14.73 -4.97
C ARG A 409 -6.10 15.85 -5.79
N ILE A 410 -5.40 16.79 -5.16
CA ILE A 410 -4.79 17.95 -5.84
C ILE A 410 -3.83 17.48 -6.93
N ILE A 411 -2.91 16.56 -6.63
CA ILE A 411 -1.97 16.04 -7.62
C ILE A 411 -2.69 15.28 -8.75
N ALA A 412 -3.71 14.50 -8.44
CA ALA A 412 -4.50 13.81 -9.44
C ALA A 412 -5.26 14.78 -10.38
N THR A 413 -5.90 15.81 -9.83
CA THR A 413 -6.60 16.85 -10.62
C THR A 413 -5.62 17.65 -11.47
N THR A 414 -4.47 18.06 -10.94
CA THR A 414 -3.45 18.82 -11.71
C THR A 414 -2.83 18.03 -12.86
N SER A 415 -2.97 16.70 -12.87
CA SER A 415 -2.56 15.84 -13.99
C SER A 415 -3.55 15.82 -15.17
N LEU A 416 -4.70 16.48 -15.04
CA LEU A 416 -5.66 16.64 -16.12
C LEU A 416 -5.15 17.66 -17.17
N PRO A 417 -5.56 17.56 -18.45
CA PRO A 417 -5.15 18.50 -19.49
C PRO A 417 -5.53 19.95 -19.19
N GLU A 418 -6.72 20.15 -18.62
CA GLU A 418 -7.28 21.46 -18.28
C GLU A 418 -7.81 21.43 -16.83
N PRO A 419 -6.91 21.51 -15.84
CA PRO A 419 -7.32 21.53 -14.43
C PRO A 419 -7.94 22.88 -14.07
N GLU A 420 -8.96 22.86 -13.21
CA GLU A 420 -9.58 24.08 -12.68
C GLU A 420 -8.53 24.91 -11.91
N PRO A 421 -8.33 26.20 -12.22
CA PRO A 421 -7.24 26.98 -11.62
C PRO A 421 -7.26 27.01 -10.08
N ALA A 422 -8.44 26.93 -9.46
CA ALA A 422 -8.60 26.86 -8.01
C ALA A 422 -7.88 25.67 -7.36
N VAL A 423 -7.66 24.55 -8.07
CA VAL A 423 -6.96 23.39 -7.50
C VAL A 423 -5.53 23.76 -7.06
N TYR A 424 -4.86 24.61 -7.83
CA TYR A 424 -3.51 25.06 -7.53
C TYR A 424 -3.47 25.95 -6.30
N VAL A 425 -4.52 26.75 -6.10
CA VAL A 425 -4.72 27.60 -4.93
C VAL A 425 -4.86 26.73 -3.68
N TRP A 426 -5.65 25.67 -3.75
CA TRP A 426 -5.79 24.70 -2.66
C TRP A 426 -4.48 23.96 -2.37
N GLY A 427 -3.70 23.60 -3.40
CA GLY A 427 -2.33 23.09 -3.23
C GLY A 427 -1.42 24.04 -2.45
N GLY A 428 -1.47 25.34 -2.77
CA GLY A 428 -0.73 26.37 -2.03
C GLY A 428 -1.20 26.51 -0.59
N LEU A 429 -2.52 26.53 -0.33
CA LEU A 429 -3.08 26.61 1.02
C LEU A 429 -2.72 25.40 1.88
N LEU A 430 -2.72 24.19 1.30
CA LEU A 430 -2.32 22.97 1.99
C LEU A 430 -0.84 22.99 2.36
N LEU A 431 0.04 23.39 1.44
CA LEU A 431 1.47 23.56 1.71
C LEU A 431 1.73 24.67 2.75
N ASN A 432 0.96 25.75 2.72
CA ASN A 432 1.03 26.79 3.74
C ASN A 432 0.66 26.26 5.13
N ALA A 433 -0.34 25.38 5.20
CA ALA A 433 -0.77 24.76 6.45
C ALA A 433 0.22 23.71 6.99
N GLN A 434 0.78 22.88 6.13
CA GLN A 434 1.61 21.72 6.51
C GLN A 434 3.10 22.05 6.60
N GLN A 435 3.56 23.06 5.87
CA GLN A 435 4.96 23.45 5.80
C GLN A 435 5.10 24.90 6.23
N ASN A 436 5.06 25.83 5.27
CA ASN A 436 5.18 27.26 5.53
C ASN A 436 4.72 28.09 4.32
N HIS A 437 4.65 29.41 4.53
CA HIS A 437 4.22 30.37 3.52
C HIS A 437 5.11 30.41 2.28
N GLN A 438 6.44 30.20 2.43
CA GLN A 438 7.37 30.21 1.31
C GLN A 438 7.13 29.03 0.37
N ALA A 439 6.94 27.83 0.91
CA ALA A 439 6.63 26.63 0.13
C ALA A 439 5.33 26.82 -0.69
N ALA A 440 4.34 27.49 -0.12
CA ALA A 440 3.12 27.85 -0.84
C ALA A 440 3.40 28.82 -1.99
N GLN A 441 4.17 29.89 -1.78
CA GLN A 441 4.53 30.84 -2.84
C GLN A 441 5.32 30.17 -3.97
N ASP A 442 6.31 29.34 -3.62
CA ASP A 442 7.15 28.60 -4.58
C ASP A 442 6.33 27.61 -5.40
N TRP A 443 5.39 26.90 -4.77
CA TRP A 443 4.45 26.02 -5.44
C TRP A 443 3.67 26.78 -6.51
N LEU A 444 3.05 27.90 -6.14
CA LEU A 444 2.19 28.68 -7.02
C LEU A 444 2.94 29.35 -8.16
N ALA A 445 4.17 29.79 -7.90
CA ALA A 445 5.04 30.37 -8.93
C ALA A 445 5.35 29.38 -10.07
N ARG A 446 5.31 28.07 -9.77
CA ARG A 446 5.59 26.99 -10.73
C ARG A 446 4.35 26.47 -11.46
N GLN A 447 3.15 26.87 -11.07
CA GLN A 447 1.91 26.37 -11.69
C GLN A 447 1.55 27.16 -12.95
N PRO A 448 0.90 26.52 -13.95
CA PRO A 448 0.44 27.17 -15.18
C PRO A 448 -0.83 28.01 -14.94
N ILE A 449 -0.84 28.87 -13.92
CA ILE A 449 -1.98 29.73 -13.57
C ILE A 449 -1.75 31.18 -14.00
N SER A 450 -2.82 31.87 -14.36
CA SER A 450 -2.76 33.27 -14.79
C SER A 450 -2.35 34.21 -13.63
N ALA A 451 -1.85 35.39 -13.97
CA ALA A 451 -1.41 36.39 -12.98
C ALA A 451 -2.56 36.83 -12.04
N LYS A 452 -3.81 36.82 -12.54
CA LYS A 452 -4.99 37.19 -11.75
C LYS A 452 -5.24 36.18 -10.63
N GLU A 453 -5.18 34.88 -10.90
CA GLU A 453 -5.38 33.86 -9.87
C GLU A 453 -4.18 33.74 -8.92
N ARG A 454 -2.95 34.06 -9.39
CA ARG A 454 -1.81 34.28 -8.47
C ARG A 454 -2.07 35.42 -7.48
N GLN A 455 -2.57 36.55 -7.96
CA GLN A 455 -2.90 37.71 -7.12
C GLN A 455 -4.03 37.42 -6.13
N ARG A 456 -5.07 36.68 -6.56
CA ARG A 456 -6.18 36.19 -5.72
C ARG A 456 -5.65 35.45 -4.48
N LEU A 457 -4.64 34.61 -4.66
CA LEU A 457 -4.06 33.81 -3.58
C LEU A 457 -3.10 34.58 -2.67
N THR A 458 -2.29 35.50 -3.21
CA THR A 458 -1.53 36.42 -2.37
C THR A 458 -2.46 37.23 -1.46
N ALA A 459 -3.65 37.61 -1.95
CA ALA A 459 -4.65 38.31 -1.15
C ALA A 459 -5.29 37.43 -0.06
N VAL A 460 -5.63 36.17 -0.36
CA VAL A 460 -6.16 35.22 0.65
C VAL A 460 -5.12 34.96 1.75
N LEU A 461 -3.85 34.75 1.38
CA LEU A 461 -2.77 34.50 2.36
C LEU A 461 -2.36 35.75 3.17
N ALA A 462 -2.56 36.96 2.64
CA ALA A 462 -2.18 38.22 3.29
C ALA A 462 -3.26 38.76 4.26
N SER A 463 -4.41 38.10 4.39
CA SER A 463 -5.48 38.55 5.29
C SER A 463 -5.04 38.45 6.76
N PRO A 464 -5.06 39.56 7.53
CA PRO A 464 -4.46 39.61 8.87
C PRO A 464 -5.25 38.76 9.87
N THR A 465 -4.58 37.75 10.43
CA THR A 465 -5.04 37.00 11.59
C THR A 465 -4.92 37.87 12.84
N THR A 466 -6.01 38.50 13.29
CA THR A 466 -6.02 39.17 14.60
C THR A 466 -6.04 38.11 15.71
N ALA A 467 -4.95 38.04 16.49
CA ALA A 467 -4.79 37.09 17.59
C ALA A 467 -5.17 37.74 18.93
N ALA A 468 -6.08 37.11 19.68
CA ALA A 468 -6.15 37.23 21.13
C ALA A 468 -5.51 35.97 21.75
N PRO A 469 -4.63 36.09 22.76
CA PRO A 469 -3.96 34.94 23.38
C PRO A 469 -4.76 34.40 24.56
N SER A 470 -4.70 33.09 24.79
CA SER A 470 -4.89 32.50 26.12
C SER A 470 -4.18 31.14 26.23
N PRO A 471 -3.79 30.74 27.45
CA PRO A 471 -2.52 30.05 27.70
C PRO A 471 -2.63 28.59 28.18
N LEU A 472 -1.54 27.85 27.99
CA LEU A 472 -0.89 26.80 28.80
C LEU A 472 -1.76 25.82 29.63
N SER A 473 -1.58 24.50 29.42
CA SER A 473 -0.65 23.69 30.26
C SER A 473 -0.66 22.17 29.96
N PRO A 474 0.40 21.44 30.36
CA PRO A 474 0.69 20.03 30.02
C PRO A 474 0.41 19.03 31.16
N ALA A 475 0.35 17.73 30.86
CA ALA A 475 0.55 16.62 31.82
C ALA A 475 0.96 15.36 31.02
N SER A 476 2.24 14.98 31.03
CA SER A 476 2.88 14.02 31.95
C SER A 476 2.76 12.56 31.49
N SER A 477 3.91 12.03 31.09
CA SER A 477 4.22 10.62 30.85
C SER A 477 4.20 9.80 32.15
N THR A 478 3.88 8.51 32.03
CA THR A 478 4.34 7.50 32.98
C THR A 478 4.78 6.25 32.23
N THR A 479 6.01 5.85 32.53
CA THR A 479 6.76 4.66 32.14
C THR A 479 6.10 3.35 32.56
N ALA A 480 6.09 2.34 31.68
CA ALA A 480 6.09 0.92 32.08
C ALA A 480 6.64 0.00 30.97
N THR A 481 7.84 -0.49 31.26
CA THR A 481 8.60 -1.67 30.82
C THR A 481 7.84 -2.81 30.10
N SER A 482 8.33 -3.21 28.92
CA SER A 482 7.99 -4.46 28.24
C SER A 482 8.74 -5.66 28.84
N PRO A 483 8.13 -6.85 28.94
CA PRO A 483 8.87 -8.10 28.96
C PRO A 483 8.78 -8.79 27.58
N THR A 484 9.96 -9.13 27.07
CA THR A 484 10.23 -10.00 25.93
C THR A 484 9.77 -11.42 26.21
N LEU A 485 9.24 -12.15 25.22
CA LEU A 485 9.47 -13.59 25.10
C LEU A 485 9.37 -14.04 23.63
N VAL A 486 10.34 -14.89 23.30
CA VAL A 486 10.76 -15.39 21.99
C VAL A 486 10.01 -16.67 21.66
N SER A 487 9.69 -16.90 20.38
CA SER A 487 9.66 -18.23 19.76
C SER A 487 9.67 -18.13 18.23
N THR A 488 10.63 -18.83 17.62
CA THR A 488 10.90 -19.03 16.18
C THR A 488 11.28 -20.51 16.00
N PRO A 489 11.34 -21.12 14.80
CA PRO A 489 10.69 -20.83 13.50
C PRO A 489 10.20 -22.15 12.81
N PRO A 490 10.00 -22.19 11.46
CA PRO A 490 11.13 -22.38 10.54
C PRO A 490 11.19 -21.38 9.38
N SER A 491 12.34 -20.68 9.30
CA SER A 491 13.00 -20.08 8.14
C SER A 491 12.21 -19.26 7.10
N SER A 492 11.69 -18.10 7.51
CA SER A 492 11.70 -16.90 6.65
C SER A 492 12.66 -15.88 7.26
N VAL A 493 13.64 -15.39 6.50
CA VAL A 493 14.53 -14.31 6.97
C VAL A 493 13.66 -13.07 7.18
N ALA A 494 13.28 -12.80 8.43
CA ALA A 494 12.51 -11.61 8.78
C ALA A 494 13.40 -10.38 8.59
N ILE A 495 13.06 -9.56 7.59
CA ILE A 495 13.73 -8.28 7.32
C ILE A 495 12.98 -7.23 8.13
N ALA A 496 13.68 -6.45 8.96
CA ALA A 496 13.05 -5.35 9.68
C ALA A 496 12.47 -4.32 8.68
N PRO A 497 11.27 -3.79 8.94
CA PRO A 497 10.60 -2.85 8.05
C PRO A 497 11.46 -1.61 7.82
N VAL A 498 11.43 -1.10 6.58
CA VAL A 498 12.18 0.10 6.18
C VAL A 498 11.24 1.30 6.23
N ASP A 499 11.46 2.18 7.20
CA ASP A 499 10.65 3.38 7.42
C ASP A 499 10.97 4.51 6.44
N ALA A 500 12.25 4.63 6.06
CA ALA A 500 12.75 5.65 5.14
C ALA A 500 14.02 5.16 4.43
N LEU A 501 14.31 5.69 3.25
CA LEU A 501 15.51 5.32 2.48
C LEU A 501 16.13 6.49 1.73
N ILE A 502 17.44 6.37 1.49
CA ILE A 502 18.26 7.30 0.71
C ILE A 502 19.16 6.49 -0.21
N GLY A 503 19.28 6.90 -1.48
CA GLY A 503 20.07 6.21 -2.48
C GLY A 503 20.51 7.10 -3.65
N THR A 504 21.40 6.55 -4.49
CA THR A 504 21.87 7.21 -5.72
C THR A 504 21.15 6.68 -6.94
N VAL A 505 20.88 7.55 -7.91
CA VAL A 505 20.11 7.20 -9.11
C VAL A 505 21.00 7.20 -10.34
N GLN A 506 20.83 6.17 -11.18
CA GLN A 506 21.46 6.06 -12.48
C GLN A 506 20.41 5.76 -13.55
N PRO A 507 20.42 6.46 -14.71
CA PRO A 507 19.54 6.12 -15.82
C PRO A 507 19.94 4.76 -16.40
N LEU A 508 18.93 3.95 -16.72
CA LEU A 508 19.08 2.63 -17.31
C LEU A 508 18.76 2.70 -18.81
N ALA A 509 19.76 2.45 -19.66
CA ALA A 509 19.60 2.53 -21.11
C ALA A 509 18.74 1.40 -21.69
N GLU A 510 18.88 0.17 -21.16
CA GLU A 510 18.13 -1.00 -21.60
C GLU A 510 17.62 -1.79 -20.38
N LEU A 511 16.34 -2.16 -20.39
CA LEU A 511 15.71 -2.92 -19.32
C LEU A 511 15.80 -4.43 -19.58
N ASP A 512 16.66 -5.12 -18.84
CA ASP A 512 16.66 -6.59 -18.76
C ASP A 512 15.89 -7.04 -17.51
N ILE A 513 14.58 -7.31 -17.67
CA ILE A 513 13.65 -7.68 -16.60
C ILE A 513 14.11 -8.94 -15.85
N SER A 514 14.84 -9.85 -16.50
CA SER A 514 15.28 -11.12 -15.89
C SER A 514 16.19 -10.93 -14.67
N ARG A 515 16.78 -9.74 -14.51
CA ARG A 515 17.68 -9.38 -13.41
C ARG A 515 16.98 -8.71 -12.22
N TRP A 516 15.66 -8.58 -12.28
CA TRP A 516 14.87 -7.87 -11.30
C TRP A 516 13.74 -8.76 -10.79
N TYR A 517 13.49 -8.68 -9.50
CA TYR A 517 12.21 -9.11 -8.96
C TYR A 517 11.21 -7.97 -9.17
N VAL A 518 10.26 -8.20 -10.06
CA VAL A 518 9.11 -7.32 -10.30
C VAL A 518 7.90 -8.00 -9.67
N PRO A 519 7.27 -7.41 -8.65
CA PRO A 519 6.10 -8.01 -8.01
C PRO A 519 4.95 -8.12 -9.02
N PRO A 520 4.07 -9.12 -8.87
CA PRO A 520 2.91 -9.29 -9.74
C PRO A 520 2.07 -8.00 -9.80
N GLY A 521 1.72 -7.55 -11.00
CA GLY A 521 0.87 -6.36 -11.21
C GLY A 521 1.60 -5.04 -11.45
N GLN A 522 2.94 -5.01 -11.44
CA GLN A 522 3.70 -3.84 -11.91
C GLN A 522 3.88 -3.86 -13.44
N ALA A 523 3.64 -2.71 -14.07
CA ALA A 523 3.93 -2.53 -15.50
C ALA A 523 5.45 -2.33 -15.72
N THR A 524 5.98 -2.91 -16.80
CA THR A 524 7.40 -2.87 -17.17
C THR A 524 7.62 -2.42 -18.61
N ASP A 525 6.65 -1.72 -19.19
CA ASP A 525 6.70 -1.26 -20.56
C ASP A 525 7.46 0.06 -20.71
N ALA A 526 7.99 0.30 -21.90
CA ALA A 526 8.79 1.50 -22.20
C ALA A 526 7.96 2.79 -22.20
N SER A 527 6.63 2.71 -22.19
CA SER A 527 5.74 3.90 -22.18
C SER A 527 5.71 4.63 -20.83
N LEU A 528 6.24 4.01 -19.76
CA LEU A 528 6.27 4.55 -18.40
C LEU A 528 7.31 5.67 -18.19
N GLY A 529 8.12 5.97 -19.20
CA GLY A 529 9.18 6.96 -19.15
C GLY A 529 10.58 6.35 -19.09
N GLN A 530 11.54 7.14 -18.61
CA GLN A 530 12.93 6.71 -18.47
C GLN A 530 13.05 5.74 -17.29
N TRP A 531 13.72 4.61 -17.54
CA TRP A 531 14.07 3.66 -16.50
C TRP A 531 15.28 4.16 -15.70
N TYR A 532 15.23 3.94 -14.41
CA TYR A 532 16.26 4.30 -13.45
C TYR A 532 16.56 3.12 -12.54
N THR A 533 17.83 2.99 -12.16
CA THR A 533 18.26 2.18 -11.04
C THR A 533 18.55 3.09 -9.86
N VAL A 534 17.94 2.80 -8.70
CA VAL A 534 18.23 3.47 -7.44
C VAL A 534 19.01 2.52 -6.56
N GLU A 535 20.30 2.80 -6.36
CA GLU A 535 21.13 2.05 -5.42
C GLU A 535 20.89 2.58 -4.01
N VAL A 536 20.29 1.76 -3.15
CA VAL A 536 19.97 2.13 -1.77
C VAL A 536 21.25 2.13 -0.95
N GLN A 537 21.56 3.28 -0.34
CA GLN A 537 22.78 3.48 0.43
C GLN A 537 22.50 3.50 1.93
N SER A 538 21.38 4.09 2.34
CA SER A 538 21.00 4.20 3.74
C SER A 538 19.52 3.94 3.91
N VAL A 539 19.16 3.30 5.03
CA VAL A 539 17.78 3.06 5.40
C VAL A 539 17.57 3.43 6.86
N LYS A 540 16.34 3.78 7.19
CA LYS A 540 15.88 3.87 8.57
C LYS A 540 15.10 2.60 8.92
N GLN A 541 15.45 2.02 10.06
CA GLN A 541 14.69 0.96 10.71
C GLN A 541 14.36 1.41 12.14
N ALA A 542 13.65 0.58 12.92
CA ALA A 542 13.23 0.90 14.29
C ALA A 542 14.37 1.39 15.22
N GLN A 543 15.60 0.95 14.96
CA GLN A 543 16.79 1.28 15.75
C GLN A 543 17.50 2.57 15.30
N GLY A 544 17.02 3.24 14.24
CA GLY A 544 17.57 4.47 13.69
C GLY A 544 18.10 4.34 12.27
N TRP A 545 18.89 5.32 11.85
CA TRP A 545 19.50 5.35 10.52
C TRP A 545 20.70 4.40 10.44
N ILE A 546 20.68 3.53 9.43
CA ILE A 546 21.79 2.63 9.10
C ILE A 546 22.46 3.17 7.84
N ALA A 547 23.64 3.77 8.03
CA ALA A 547 24.50 4.18 6.92
C ALA A 547 25.13 2.94 6.24
N ARG A 548 25.26 2.98 4.91
CA ARG A 548 25.84 1.88 4.10
C ARG A 548 25.11 0.56 4.32
N TRP A 549 23.79 0.60 4.18
CA TRP A 549 22.94 -0.56 4.37
C TRP A 549 23.30 -1.68 3.39
N GLN A 550 23.53 -2.88 3.94
CA GLN A 550 23.71 -4.10 3.17
C GLN A 550 22.48 -4.96 3.31
N SER A 551 22.05 -5.54 2.20
CA SER A 551 20.90 -6.43 2.17
C SER A 551 21.11 -7.62 3.12
N PRO A 552 20.21 -7.87 4.06
CA PRO A 552 20.26 -9.07 4.90
C PRO A 552 19.91 -10.35 4.12
N VAL A 553 19.48 -10.21 2.86
CA VAL A 553 19.04 -11.30 2.00
C VAL A 553 19.79 -11.36 0.68
N THR A 554 19.84 -12.54 0.06
CA THR A 554 20.43 -12.76 -1.27
C THR A 554 19.45 -12.44 -2.39
N ALA A 555 19.93 -12.43 -3.64
CA ALA A 555 19.10 -12.20 -4.82
C ALA A 555 17.91 -13.17 -4.95
N ALA A 556 18.04 -14.40 -4.45
CA ALA A 556 16.98 -15.41 -4.46
C ALA A 556 15.76 -15.02 -3.60
N ASN A 557 15.96 -14.12 -2.63
CA ASN A 557 14.94 -13.72 -1.65
C ASN A 557 14.48 -12.27 -1.85
N ALA A 558 14.62 -11.73 -3.06
CA ALA A 558 14.24 -10.35 -3.39
C ALA A 558 12.74 -10.05 -3.14
N ALA A 559 11.87 -11.07 -3.14
CA ALA A 559 10.45 -10.94 -2.77
C ALA A 559 10.23 -10.56 -1.30
N ALA A 560 11.03 -11.11 -0.39
CA ALA A 560 10.96 -10.76 1.03
C ALA A 560 11.43 -9.32 1.26
N LEU A 561 12.47 -8.90 0.51
CA LEU A 561 12.97 -7.52 0.51
C LEU A 561 11.94 -6.53 -0.03
N TRP A 562 11.24 -6.89 -1.11
CA TRP A 562 10.15 -6.08 -1.65
C TRP A 562 9.06 -5.85 -0.59
N SER A 563 8.68 -6.90 0.14
CA SER A 563 7.64 -6.83 1.18
C SER A 563 8.04 -5.86 2.30
N ALA A 564 9.30 -5.89 2.75
CA ALA A 564 9.82 -4.97 3.76
C ALA A 564 9.93 -3.50 3.31
N LEU A 565 9.89 -3.25 1.99
CA LEU A 565 9.86 -1.92 1.37
C LEU A 565 8.44 -1.46 1.00
N ALA A 566 7.44 -2.36 1.01
CA ALA A 566 6.12 -2.16 0.43
C ALA A 566 5.00 -1.86 1.44
N ASP A 567 5.31 -1.75 2.74
CA ASP A 567 4.38 -1.27 3.78
C ASP A 567 3.96 0.21 3.57
N GLN A 568 4.44 0.85 2.50
CA GLN A 568 4.05 2.17 2.02
C GLN A 568 3.44 1.99 0.62
N GLU A 569 2.15 2.31 0.43
CA GLU A 569 1.42 2.18 -0.85
C GLU A 569 2.27 2.64 -2.06
N GLN A 570 2.71 1.70 -2.92
CA GLN A 570 3.67 1.90 -4.02
C GLN A 570 4.83 2.87 -3.69
N PRO A 571 6.03 2.39 -3.31
CA PRO A 571 7.11 3.27 -2.88
C PRO A 571 7.45 4.30 -3.97
N THR A 572 7.02 5.56 -3.76
CA THR A 572 7.44 6.68 -4.59
C THR A 572 8.63 7.35 -3.94
N LEU A 573 9.68 7.59 -4.72
CA LEU A 573 10.87 8.30 -4.26
C LEU A 573 10.88 9.70 -4.86
N THR A 574 11.41 10.65 -4.10
CA THR A 574 11.77 11.96 -4.63
C THR A 574 13.18 11.87 -5.21
N LEU A 575 13.29 12.12 -6.50
CA LEU A 575 14.54 12.24 -7.25
C LEU A 575 14.96 13.70 -7.28
N LEU A 576 16.20 13.94 -6.88
CA LEU A 576 16.82 15.25 -6.85
C LEU A 576 17.92 15.32 -7.91
N ARG A 577 17.79 16.30 -8.79
CA ARG A 577 18.76 16.64 -9.85
C ARG A 577 19.40 17.98 -9.55
N TRP A 578 20.72 18.06 -9.65
CA TRP A 578 21.45 19.32 -9.44
C TRP A 578 21.57 20.06 -10.76
N ALA A 579 20.80 21.15 -10.90
CA ALA A 579 20.92 22.07 -12.03
C ALA A 579 22.22 22.90 -11.91
N THR A 580 22.58 23.25 -10.68
CA THR A 580 23.88 23.80 -10.31
C THR A 580 24.33 23.15 -8.99
N PRO A 581 25.58 23.34 -8.53
CA PRO A 581 26.00 22.89 -7.20
C PRO A 581 25.18 23.46 -6.03
N ARG A 582 24.26 24.41 -6.28
CA ARG A 582 23.45 25.10 -5.27
C ARG A 582 21.94 24.99 -5.50
N GLU A 583 21.54 24.57 -6.70
CA GLU A 583 20.13 24.54 -7.09
C GLU A 583 19.74 23.13 -7.51
N ALA A 584 18.85 22.55 -6.72
CA ALA A 584 18.36 21.20 -6.91
C ALA A 584 16.90 21.22 -7.34
N VAL A 585 16.57 20.38 -8.32
CA VAL A 585 15.22 20.21 -8.85
C VAL A 585 14.74 18.82 -8.43
N ALA A 586 13.65 18.80 -7.67
CA ALA A 586 12.99 17.58 -7.23
C ALA A 586 11.94 17.12 -8.26
N THR A 587 11.88 15.81 -8.50
CA THR A 587 10.85 15.14 -9.30
C THR A 587 10.50 13.80 -8.65
N SER A 588 9.45 13.13 -9.11
CA SER A 588 9.00 11.85 -8.54
C SER A 588 9.48 10.65 -9.36
N LEU A 589 9.87 9.58 -8.67
CA LEU A 589 10.18 8.26 -9.20
C LEU A 589 9.17 7.26 -8.66
N ALA A 590 8.58 6.46 -9.54
CA ALA A 590 7.75 5.33 -9.16
C ALA A 590 8.60 4.05 -9.13
N VAL A 591 8.70 3.39 -7.97
CA VAL A 591 9.45 2.13 -7.85
C VAL A 591 8.61 0.96 -8.37
N ARG A 592 9.22 0.12 -9.21
CA ARG A 592 8.61 -0.97 -9.97
C ARG A 592 9.17 -2.36 -9.65
N GLY A 593 10.36 -2.43 -9.04
CA GLY A 593 10.97 -3.71 -8.70
C GLY A 593 12.21 -3.56 -7.84
N VAL A 594 12.81 -4.68 -7.47
CA VAL A 594 14.02 -4.73 -6.63
C VAL A 594 14.97 -5.83 -7.10
N ALA A 595 16.26 -5.59 -6.94
CA ALA A 595 17.31 -6.58 -7.16
C ALA A 595 18.38 -6.45 -6.08
N VAL A 596 18.92 -7.58 -5.64
CA VAL A 596 20.08 -7.60 -4.75
C VAL A 596 21.30 -8.02 -5.56
N ARG A 597 22.35 -7.20 -5.56
CA ARG A 597 23.61 -7.48 -6.28
C ARG A 597 24.77 -7.23 -5.34
N GLN A 598 25.61 -8.26 -5.14
CA GLN A 598 26.80 -8.15 -4.27
C GLN A 598 26.48 -7.60 -2.87
N GLY A 599 25.32 -7.97 -2.32
CA GLY A 599 24.85 -7.49 -1.01
C GLY A 599 24.27 -6.07 -1.01
N ARG A 600 24.22 -5.37 -2.16
CA ARG A 600 23.57 -4.05 -2.29
C ARG A 600 22.17 -4.17 -2.86
N VAL A 601 21.27 -3.33 -2.36
CA VAL A 601 19.88 -3.26 -2.83
C VAL A 601 19.76 -2.22 -3.93
N ASN A 602 19.26 -2.65 -5.09
CA ASN A 602 18.93 -1.79 -6.20
C ASN A 602 17.43 -1.81 -6.40
N LEU A 603 16.81 -0.64 -6.49
CA LEU A 603 15.41 -0.49 -6.85
C LEU A 603 15.33 -0.15 -8.33
N LEU A 604 14.39 -0.77 -9.02
CA LEU A 604 14.02 -0.41 -10.38
C LEU A 604 12.93 0.64 -10.31
N ALA A 605 13.11 1.79 -10.95
CA ALA A 605 12.14 2.88 -10.92
C ALA A 605 11.92 3.51 -12.31
N THR A 606 10.78 4.18 -12.47
CA THR A 606 10.39 4.92 -13.69
C THR A 606 10.15 6.39 -13.36
N GLY A 607 10.61 7.29 -14.23
CA GLY A 607 10.41 8.74 -14.09
C GLY A 607 10.59 9.51 -15.40
N PRO A 608 10.50 10.85 -15.35
CA PRO A 608 10.73 11.69 -16.52
C PRO A 608 12.19 11.63 -16.97
N VAL A 609 12.44 11.81 -18.27
CA VAL A 609 13.79 11.97 -18.81
C VAL A 609 14.42 13.23 -18.21
N LEU A 610 15.68 13.13 -17.78
CA LEU A 610 16.43 14.24 -17.19
C LEU A 610 17.63 14.61 -18.07
N ASP A 611 17.76 15.90 -18.37
CA ASP A 611 18.91 16.45 -19.10
C ASP A 611 20.00 16.91 -18.13
N GLY A 612 21.06 16.11 -18.01
CA GLY A 612 22.29 16.46 -17.29
C GLY A 612 22.14 16.72 -15.78
N SER A 613 23.21 16.48 -15.03
CA SER A 613 23.29 16.84 -13.61
C SER A 613 24.73 17.16 -13.26
N THR A 614 24.95 18.21 -12.46
CA THR A 614 26.31 18.59 -12.04
C THR A 614 26.88 17.69 -10.95
N GLN A 615 26.01 16.89 -10.31
CA GLN A 615 26.35 15.90 -9.29
C GLN A 615 25.54 14.61 -9.54
N PRO A 616 25.92 13.46 -8.97
CA PRO A 616 25.12 12.24 -9.04
C PRO A 616 23.68 12.51 -8.60
N LEU A 617 22.72 11.87 -9.27
CA LEU A 617 21.32 12.01 -8.91
C LEU A 617 21.06 11.35 -7.54
N LEU A 618 20.29 12.01 -6.69
CA LEU A 618 19.93 11.54 -5.36
C LEU A 618 18.46 11.12 -5.35
N ALA A 619 18.12 10.01 -4.72
CA ALA A 619 16.73 9.65 -4.44
C ALA A 619 16.52 9.38 -2.95
N PHE A 620 15.36 9.77 -2.44
CA PHE A 620 14.99 9.55 -1.05
C PHE A 620 13.47 9.36 -0.92
N SER A 621 13.03 8.63 0.11
CA SER A 621 11.60 8.47 0.40
C SER A 621 10.99 9.79 0.91
N LYS A 622 9.65 9.93 0.81
CA LYS A 622 8.94 11.10 1.34
C LYS A 622 9.37 11.35 2.79
N GLU A 623 9.66 12.62 3.11
CA GLU A 623 10.07 13.06 4.45
C GLU A 623 11.40 12.49 4.97
N ALA A 624 12.19 11.74 4.19
CA ALA A 624 13.48 11.24 4.68
C ALA A 624 14.51 12.35 4.97
N LEU A 625 14.48 13.43 4.17
CA LEU A 625 15.45 14.51 4.20
C LEU A 625 14.78 15.88 4.39
N VAL A 626 15.48 16.76 5.10
CA VAL A 626 15.14 18.17 5.31
C VAL A 626 16.33 19.03 4.89
N TRP A 627 16.04 20.15 4.25
CA TRP A 627 17.04 21.10 3.77
C TRP A 627 17.32 22.16 4.84
N LEU A 628 18.59 22.51 5.02
CA LEU A 628 18.99 23.65 5.84
C LEU A 628 18.66 24.93 5.06
N ASP A 629 17.52 25.54 5.38
CA ASP A 629 17.12 26.83 4.81
C ASP A 629 17.79 27.96 5.60
N ALA A 630 18.59 28.79 4.93
CA ALA A 630 19.35 29.89 5.53
C ALA A 630 18.48 31.09 5.96
N SER A 631 17.15 31.00 5.82
CA SER A 631 16.21 32.12 5.96
C SER A 631 15.49 32.23 7.31
N GLN A 632 15.78 31.35 8.29
CA GLN A 632 15.22 31.43 9.65
C GLN A 632 16.29 31.68 10.71
N PRO A 633 16.86 32.90 10.76
CA PRO A 633 17.88 33.25 11.74
C PRO A 633 17.29 33.30 13.15
N GLN A 634 18.00 32.74 14.13
CA GLN A 634 17.71 32.94 15.55
C GLN A 634 18.73 33.90 16.18
N ALA A 635 18.28 34.73 17.11
CA ALA A 635 19.16 35.65 17.83
C ALA A 635 20.03 34.89 18.83
N ILE A 636 21.27 34.57 18.43
CA ILE A 636 22.28 33.94 19.29
C ILE A 636 23.31 35.00 19.71
N ASP A 637 23.80 34.91 20.94
CA ASP A 637 24.92 35.74 21.42
C ASP A 637 26.23 35.30 20.74
N LEU A 638 26.55 35.98 19.63
CA LEU A 638 27.74 35.70 18.82
C LEU A 638 29.07 35.99 19.54
N THR A 639 29.06 36.75 20.63
CA THR A 639 30.31 37.18 21.29
C THR A 639 31.13 36.01 21.84
N LYS A 640 30.47 34.90 22.21
CA LYS A 640 31.10 33.69 22.74
C LYS A 640 31.51 32.68 21.65
N THR A 641 30.96 32.80 20.44
CA THR A 641 31.14 31.85 19.32
C THR A 641 32.14 32.33 18.28
N LEU A 642 32.44 33.64 18.25
CA LEU A 642 33.39 34.24 17.30
C LEU A 642 34.79 33.60 17.32
N LEU A 643 35.35 33.34 18.50
CA LEU A 643 36.71 32.79 18.61
C LEU A 643 36.80 31.32 18.13
N PRO A 644 35.91 30.41 18.57
CA PRO A 644 35.82 29.06 18.01
C PRO A 644 35.58 29.02 16.49
N LEU A 645 34.69 29.88 15.98
CA LEU A 645 34.40 29.99 14.55
C LEU A 645 35.62 30.49 13.76
N ALA A 646 36.32 31.51 14.28
CA ALA A 646 37.56 32.00 13.70
C ALA A 646 38.66 30.94 13.66
N ARG A 647 38.81 30.12 14.71
CA ARG A 647 39.77 29.01 14.73
C ARG A 647 39.44 27.92 13.71
N ALA A 648 38.16 27.65 13.47
CA ALA A 648 37.74 26.71 12.43
C ALA A 648 38.08 27.19 11.00
N LEU A 649 38.06 28.52 10.79
CA LEU A 649 38.32 29.15 9.50
C LEU A 649 39.80 29.48 9.25
N PHE A 650 40.53 29.81 10.32
CA PHE A 650 41.94 30.21 10.29
C PHE A 650 42.73 29.42 11.34
N PRO A 651 42.97 28.12 11.13
CA PRO A 651 43.65 27.27 12.10
C PRO A 651 45.08 27.74 12.44
N GLU A 652 45.72 28.48 11.54
CA GLU A 652 47.08 29.01 11.69
C GLU A 652 47.14 30.37 12.44
N GLN A 653 46.00 30.99 12.73
CA GLN A 653 45.94 32.30 13.40
C GLN A 653 45.49 32.15 14.85
N ALA A 654 46.32 32.60 15.80
CA ALA A 654 46.01 32.52 17.23
C ALA A 654 44.86 33.46 17.66
N THR A 655 44.65 34.57 16.94
CA THR A 655 43.59 35.55 17.19
C THR A 655 43.00 36.07 15.87
N PRO A 656 41.66 36.20 15.76
CA PRO A 656 41.03 36.76 14.57
C PRO A 656 41.39 38.23 14.39
N SER A 657 41.66 38.64 13.14
CA SER A 657 41.78 40.06 12.81
C SER A 657 40.46 40.81 13.06
N GLN A 658 40.52 42.15 13.19
CA GLN A 658 39.31 42.97 13.35
C GLN A 658 38.37 42.83 12.13
N ALA A 659 38.94 42.72 10.92
CA ALA A 659 38.18 42.48 9.70
C ALA A 659 37.47 41.11 9.71
N THR A 660 38.16 40.06 10.19
CA THR A 660 37.59 38.72 10.39
C THR A 660 36.45 38.76 11.40
N SER A 661 36.66 39.42 12.54
CA SER A 661 35.65 39.52 13.61
C SER A 661 34.39 40.25 13.14
N ASN A 662 34.55 41.33 12.36
CA ASN A 662 33.43 42.06 11.78
C ASN A 662 32.66 41.20 10.76
N LEU A 663 33.34 40.43 9.92
CA LEU A 663 32.69 39.55 8.94
C LEU A 663 31.92 38.42 9.64
N LEU A 664 32.55 37.75 10.61
CA LEU A 664 31.90 36.67 11.36
C LEU A 664 30.73 37.16 12.23
N GLY A 665 30.80 38.39 12.73
CA GLY A 665 29.70 39.03 13.45
C GLY A 665 28.46 39.31 12.60
N THR A 666 28.55 39.20 11.27
CA THR A 666 27.39 39.32 10.37
C THR A 666 26.69 37.99 10.07
N LEU A 667 27.29 36.86 10.46
CA LEU A 667 26.72 35.54 10.23
C LEU A 667 25.50 35.30 11.12
N GLN A 668 24.48 34.68 10.55
CA GLN A 668 23.26 34.31 11.25
C GLN A 668 23.23 32.79 11.45
N PRO A 669 23.49 32.28 12.66
CA PRO A 669 23.42 30.85 12.94
C PRO A 669 21.97 30.36 13.03
N HIS A 670 21.79 29.08 12.72
CA HIS A 670 20.57 28.32 13.02
C HIS A 670 20.80 27.50 14.28
N ALA A 671 19.79 27.39 15.14
CA ALA A 671 19.85 26.52 16.32
C ALA A 671 18.92 25.32 16.13
N LEU A 672 19.46 24.11 16.18
CA LEU A 672 18.70 22.87 16.02
C LEU A 672 19.31 21.78 16.90
N ASP A 673 18.50 21.02 17.63
CA ASP A 673 18.97 19.83 18.35
C ASP A 673 19.20 18.69 17.34
N LEU A 674 20.46 18.48 17.00
CA LEU A 674 20.94 17.46 16.09
C LEU A 674 21.32 16.17 16.85
N THR A 675 21.70 16.29 18.12
CA THR A 675 22.31 15.20 18.90
C THR A 675 21.33 14.45 19.80
N GLY A 676 20.10 14.95 19.94
CA GLY A 676 19.05 14.33 20.76
C GLY A 676 19.20 14.57 22.25
N ASN A 677 20.07 15.49 22.66
CA ASN A 677 20.35 15.79 24.06
C ASN A 677 19.47 16.92 24.63
N GLY A 678 18.54 17.47 23.84
CA GLY A 678 17.67 18.58 24.21
C GLY A 678 18.36 19.94 24.22
N GLN A 679 19.61 20.05 23.75
CA GLN A 679 20.35 21.30 23.59
C GLN A 679 20.58 21.58 22.10
N PRO A 680 20.19 22.77 21.60
CA PRO A 680 20.38 23.06 20.18
C PRO A 680 21.85 23.34 19.84
N GLU A 681 22.35 22.67 18.81
CA GLU A 681 23.61 22.97 18.15
C GLU A 681 23.49 24.21 17.26
N GLN A 682 24.60 24.93 17.10
CA GLN A 682 24.68 26.12 16.26
C GLN A 682 25.23 25.77 14.88
N ILE A 683 24.47 26.06 13.84
CA ILE A 683 24.79 25.74 12.45
C ILE A 683 25.07 27.04 11.71
N PHE A 684 26.28 27.17 11.18
CA PHE A 684 26.75 28.31 10.39
C PHE A 684 26.90 27.88 8.94
N THR A 685 26.08 28.43 8.05
CA THR A 685 26.20 28.22 6.60
C THR A 685 26.84 29.46 5.96
N LEU A 686 27.96 29.26 5.28
CA LEU A 686 28.74 30.27 4.60
C LEU A 686 28.39 30.23 3.11
N ASP A 687 27.78 31.30 2.62
CA ASP A 687 27.44 31.46 1.22
C ASP A 687 28.66 31.88 0.38
N GLY A 688 28.50 31.90 -0.95
CA GLY A 688 29.59 32.25 -1.86
C GLY A 688 30.16 33.66 -1.64
N ALA A 689 29.32 34.63 -1.28
CA ALA A 689 29.77 36.00 -1.02
C ALA A 689 30.66 36.08 0.23
N THR A 690 30.27 35.37 1.29
CA THR A 690 31.05 35.25 2.52
C THR A 690 32.35 34.49 2.29
N LEU A 691 32.31 33.39 1.55
CA LEU A 691 33.49 32.58 1.22
C LEU A 691 34.52 33.38 0.42
N ASN A 692 34.10 34.16 -0.57
CA ASN A 692 35.00 35.03 -1.33
C ASN A 692 35.67 36.07 -0.43
N ARG A 693 34.91 36.71 0.47
CA ARG A 693 35.48 37.66 1.45
C ARG A 693 36.44 36.98 2.43
N LEU A 694 36.18 35.74 2.82
CA LEU A 694 37.09 34.97 3.68
C LEU A 694 38.40 34.63 2.95
N GLN A 695 38.34 34.31 1.65
CA GLN A 695 39.54 34.12 0.82
C GLN A 695 40.36 35.40 0.69
N ASP A 696 39.72 36.56 0.50
CA ASP A 696 40.40 37.87 0.45
C ASP A 696 41.13 38.18 1.78
N LEU A 697 40.62 37.64 2.89
CA LEU A 697 41.22 37.73 4.23
C LEU A 697 42.27 36.63 4.49
N GLY A 698 42.60 35.82 3.50
CA GLY A 698 43.65 34.79 3.56
C GLY A 698 43.19 33.40 4.01
N ALA A 699 41.88 33.13 4.05
CA ALA A 699 41.37 31.81 4.39
C ALA A 699 41.59 30.83 3.21
N LYS A 700 42.17 29.66 3.48
CA LYS A 700 42.35 28.59 2.49
C LYS A 700 41.09 27.72 2.41
N ILE A 701 40.05 28.23 1.76
CA ILE A 701 38.73 27.59 1.71
C ILE A 701 38.29 27.45 0.25
N ASP A 702 37.65 26.34 -0.11
CA ASP A 702 37.01 26.17 -1.40
C ASP A 702 35.67 26.94 -1.47
N ALA A 703 35.55 27.87 -2.41
CA ALA A 703 34.35 28.69 -2.62
C ALA A 703 33.38 28.11 -3.68
N ALA A 704 33.68 26.94 -4.26
CA ALA A 704 32.86 26.31 -5.28
C ALA A 704 31.44 25.95 -4.78
N ALA A 705 31.30 25.63 -3.49
CA ALA A 705 30.03 25.29 -2.86
C ALA A 705 29.90 26.00 -1.49
N PRO A 706 28.67 26.21 -0.99
CA PRO A 706 28.45 26.67 0.37
C PRO A 706 29.14 25.75 1.38
N LYS A 707 29.58 26.33 2.50
CA LYS A 707 30.28 25.60 3.57
C LYS A 707 29.50 25.67 4.87
N THR A 708 29.49 24.60 5.64
CA THR A 708 28.81 24.50 6.92
C THR A 708 29.76 24.13 8.06
N ILE A 709 29.63 24.86 9.17
CA ILE A 709 30.23 24.53 10.46
C ILE A 709 29.10 24.29 11.46
N ILE A 710 29.18 23.21 12.23
CA ILE A 710 28.25 22.92 13.32
C ILE A 710 29.04 22.92 14.63
N LEU A 711 28.60 23.73 15.58
CA LEU A 711 29.18 23.85 16.91
C LEU A 711 28.19 23.37 17.97
N SER A 712 28.69 22.74 19.03
CA SER A 712 27.91 22.49 20.24
C SER A 712 27.61 23.81 20.97
N GLN A 713 26.73 23.76 21.97
CA GLN A 713 26.45 24.89 22.86
C GLN A 713 27.70 25.41 23.60
N ASP A 714 28.65 24.51 23.88
CA ASP A 714 29.98 24.84 24.45
C ASP A 714 31.01 25.30 23.40
N ASN A 715 30.53 25.57 22.18
CA ASN A 715 31.32 25.99 21.02
C ASN A 715 32.38 24.99 20.56
N ARG A 716 32.17 23.69 20.79
CA ARG A 716 33.05 22.64 20.25
C ARG A 716 32.60 22.27 18.84
N PRO A 717 33.52 22.14 17.86
CA PRO A 717 33.13 21.74 16.51
C PRO A 717 32.66 20.30 16.49
N LEU A 718 31.42 20.09 16.03
CA LEU A 718 30.80 18.78 15.84
C LEU A 718 30.85 18.33 14.38
N TYR A 719 30.90 19.29 13.45
CA TYR A 719 31.07 19.08 12.01
C TYR A 719 31.68 20.32 11.34
N SER A 720 32.50 20.11 10.32
CA SER A 720 33.00 21.17 9.44
C SER A 720 33.33 20.59 8.06
N ASP A 721 32.84 21.23 7.00
CA ASP A 721 33.18 20.90 5.60
C ASP A 721 34.16 21.89 4.97
N ILE A 722 34.76 22.74 5.80
CA ILE A 722 35.80 23.71 5.42
C ILE A 722 37.15 23.02 5.30
N THR A 723 37.46 22.17 6.30
CA THR A 723 38.73 21.45 6.40
C THR A 723 38.68 20.07 5.75
N SER A 724 37.53 19.69 5.19
CA SER A 724 37.30 18.38 4.59
C SER A 724 36.73 18.54 3.18
N PRO A 725 37.16 17.74 2.20
CA PRO A 725 36.66 17.80 0.82
C PRO A 725 35.27 17.15 0.72
N GLN A 726 34.32 17.70 1.45
CA GLN A 726 32.92 17.30 1.47
C GLN A 726 32.02 18.54 1.46
N THR A 727 30.73 18.35 1.30
CA THR A 727 29.74 19.43 1.35
C THR A 727 28.48 18.89 2.01
N LEU A 728 27.97 19.58 3.02
CA LEU A 728 26.69 19.23 3.61
C LEU A 728 25.56 19.49 2.60
N VAL A 729 24.76 18.46 2.34
CA VAL A 729 23.67 18.48 1.37
C VAL A 729 22.33 18.68 2.08
N ALA A 730 22.04 17.83 3.07
CA ALA A 730 20.77 17.80 3.79
C ALA A 730 20.94 17.20 5.19
N LEU A 731 19.88 17.30 5.99
CA LEU A 731 19.72 16.59 7.26
C LEU A 731 18.67 15.50 7.11
N THR A 732 18.77 14.43 7.89
CA THR A 732 17.61 13.54 8.07
C THR A 732 16.48 14.27 8.78
N ASN A 733 15.23 13.94 8.46
CA ASN A 733 14.10 14.64 9.04
C ASN A 733 13.94 14.37 10.56
N PRO A 734 13.74 15.41 11.38
CA PRO A 734 13.45 15.26 12.81
C PRO A 734 12.20 14.45 13.15
N SER A 735 11.19 14.41 12.27
CA SER A 735 10.00 13.56 12.45
C SER A 735 10.33 12.06 12.51
N HIS A 736 11.53 11.69 12.07
CA HIS A 736 12.03 10.32 12.09
C HIS A 736 12.91 9.99 13.30
N GLY A 737 12.96 10.87 14.31
CA GLY A 737 13.65 10.66 15.58
C GLY A 737 15.02 11.34 15.66
N LEU A 738 15.56 11.39 16.88
CA LEU A 738 16.90 11.89 17.20
C LEU A 738 17.80 10.73 17.63
N PRO A 739 19.14 10.80 17.43
CA PRO A 739 19.88 11.89 16.79
C PRO A 739 19.69 11.94 15.27
N LEU A 740 19.82 13.14 14.69
CA LEU A 740 19.81 13.32 13.23
C LEU A 740 21.13 12.80 12.63
N ALA A 741 21.11 12.57 11.31
CA ALA A 741 22.32 12.31 10.54
C ALA A 741 22.50 13.37 9.45
N LEU A 742 23.76 13.64 9.12
CA LEU A 742 24.14 14.61 8.09
C LEU A 742 24.34 13.91 6.76
N LEU A 743 23.62 14.30 5.72
CA LEU A 743 23.88 13.82 4.35
C LEU A 743 24.95 14.72 3.72
N VAL A 744 26.12 14.16 3.42
CA VAL A 744 27.23 14.89 2.81
C VAL A 744 27.56 14.34 1.42
N TYR A 745 27.96 15.21 0.51
CA TYR A 745 28.56 14.82 -0.76
C TYR A 745 30.08 14.84 -0.64
N ARG A 746 30.75 13.69 -0.85
CA ARG A 746 32.22 13.57 -0.78
C ARG A 746 32.73 12.54 -1.78
N SER A 747 33.82 12.87 -2.47
CA SER A 747 34.48 11.96 -3.42
C SER A 747 33.55 11.35 -4.50
N GLY A 748 32.54 12.09 -4.94
CA GLY A 748 31.61 11.62 -5.97
C GLY A 748 30.43 10.79 -5.45
N GLU A 749 30.25 10.66 -4.14
CA GLU A 749 29.17 9.88 -3.54
C GLU A 749 28.46 10.67 -2.42
N TYR A 750 27.20 10.31 -2.17
CA TYR A 750 26.48 10.76 -0.96
C TYR A 750 26.79 9.81 0.19
N VAL A 751 27.04 10.37 1.36
CA VAL A 751 27.32 9.61 2.57
C VAL A 751 26.52 10.20 3.72
N LEU A 752 25.86 9.32 4.48
CA LEU A 752 25.18 9.68 5.70
C LEU A 752 26.15 9.57 6.88
N LEU A 753 26.33 10.67 7.61
CA LEU A 753 27.16 10.75 8.82
C LEU A 753 26.26 10.76 10.06
N PRO A 754 26.09 9.63 10.76
CA PRO A 754 25.34 9.58 12.01
C PRO A 754 26.10 10.29 13.14
N TRP A 755 25.38 10.62 14.22
CA TRP A 755 25.99 11.10 15.44
C TRP A 755 26.79 9.98 16.13
N SER A 756 28.06 10.28 16.46
CA SER A 756 28.96 9.39 17.20
C SER A 756 29.06 9.86 18.64
N GLU A 757 28.31 9.23 19.55
CA GLU A 757 28.40 9.55 20.98
C GLU A 757 29.82 9.44 21.57
N PRO A 758 30.63 8.40 21.24
CA PRO A 758 31.97 8.27 21.81
C PRO A 758 32.91 9.40 21.39
N ASN A 759 32.78 9.87 20.14
CA ASN A 759 33.67 10.87 19.57
C ASN A 759 33.07 12.29 19.56
N GLN A 760 31.81 12.42 20.00
CA GLN A 760 31.06 13.68 20.09
C GLN A 760 31.14 14.47 18.77
N ARG A 761 30.92 13.79 17.64
CA ARG A 761 30.97 14.38 16.29
C ARG A 761 30.14 13.57 15.29
N PHE A 762 29.85 14.16 14.13
CA PHE A 762 29.23 13.45 13.00
C PHE A 762 30.30 12.84 12.10
N GLU A 763 30.32 11.51 11.92
CA GLU A 763 31.38 10.81 11.16
C GLU A 763 30.95 9.51 10.45
#